data_AF-F4X1Z9-F1
#
_entry.id   AF-F4X1Z9-F1
#
_cell.length_a   1.000
_cell.length_b   1.000
_cell.length_c   1.000
_cell.angle_alpha   90.00
_cell.angle_beta   90.00
_cell.angle_gamma   90.00
#
_symmetry.space_group_name_H-M   'P 1'
#
loop_
_entity.id
_entity.type
_entity.pdbx_description
1 polymer ?
#
loop_
_entity_poly.entity_id
_entity_poly.type
_entity_poly.pdbx_seq_one_letter_code
_entity_poly.pdbx_strand_id
1 'polypeptide(L)'
;MQEMQTVLREPLCIRISGGRLDFPRHASFAAIKIVTWWEADFMAAFKRPSGLSSSGNESSSSVDSEDGVIKRIQPSDFIMLVVDTAEQLLEHLHMLIQESLDHADLTVLTATLGAAALIRNCLWCYNQHAKGTISSQSSEKINKSHKAFHEMAEAVAERLLDLHCRLISLYILNEADSLSWHSNKPFFERERCSYVIQMWWLYMQGTKADLWNTVSPKMAQRIFSEMLNESLSIITTRFIHGRPTLARFEQFWSDAFNALCCTGYLALGACVDSDGMIGVRPNNLPTAIRDIHAKCNELLICLLLRGTPLKELYQIFRHGLENLAILRPRRGPAPWLLICAPNLLGLDTINSPADIITLSEDKAVILELNVLRHQPQPNWPQLMKVISMSNYVVAKMLLKTLIRQNVGVTYVDDSDAAEKSKTDKRSCSGFLCSNSACDKTLKITSALVLYSLFHILVVTVNEPEHVIIPALKQDPNWSNYLDRQQVWNQSRPPWLNALIKPLKIMMQPVTEALLEAAKTGASIYQAMSLAIGCFAELYVTASTPVLRAAFALNDNIPAHCRPIGGNVLLQVLCAALYSTLLGVSAKGKNEPHDTPNSGDTCCELSPFNPYDRSTAATALAEAICSIDEDNKHTSQIDSFLLLVKDSLRREHQNPRNGELQNMACVIETYTDELLFTNIGRRSLKIAYEYLVRASDWVLSNLRRGEESRQVDLINLPKVSPIVKPLTHIMFHIEDTCFDQFMTNYEATNWSRILTMPLSITLERVRSQVLLRPEFKNIGDLSHEDKEVAQSIKRICSFVRSARFK
;
A
#
# COMPACT_ATOMS: atom_id res chain seq x y z
N MET A 1 3.38 24.76 -31.22
CA MET A 1 3.01 25.47 -29.98
C MET A 1 2.55 24.49 -28.88
N GLN A 2 3.30 23.41 -28.64
CA GLN A 2 3.00 22.44 -27.56
C GLN A 2 4.18 22.24 -26.60
N GLU A 3 5.35 22.82 -26.91
CA GLU A 3 6.58 22.70 -26.11
C GLU A 3 6.86 23.89 -25.18
N MET A 4 5.98 24.92 -25.14
CA MET A 4 6.18 26.10 -24.28
C MET A 4 5.20 26.22 -23.10
N GLN A 5 4.24 25.31 -22.95
CA GLN A 5 3.38 25.25 -21.75
C GLN A 5 3.89 24.25 -20.69
N THR A 6 4.97 23.53 -20.98
CA THR A 6 5.63 22.58 -20.05
C THR A 6 6.51 23.25 -18.98
N VAL A 7 6.52 24.58 -18.90
CA VAL A 7 7.51 25.36 -18.11
C VAL A 7 7.07 25.62 -16.65
N LEU A 8 5.84 25.31 -16.24
CA LEU A 8 5.33 25.72 -14.93
C LEU A 8 5.40 24.68 -13.80
N ARG A 9 5.75 23.42 -14.09
CA ARG A 9 5.77 22.35 -13.08
C ARG A 9 7.01 21.48 -13.18
N GLU A 10 7.64 21.21 -12.04
CA GLU A 10 8.74 20.26 -11.95
C GLU A 10 8.36 19.09 -11.02
N PRO A 11 8.78 17.85 -11.34
CA PRO A 11 8.49 16.68 -10.53
C PRO A 11 9.39 16.62 -9.29
N LEU A 12 8.79 16.25 -8.16
CA LEU A 12 9.53 15.85 -6.97
C LEU A 12 9.93 14.37 -7.07
N CYS A 13 10.96 13.99 -6.32
CA CYS A 13 11.34 12.60 -6.16
C CYS A 13 10.14 11.77 -5.66
N ILE A 14 9.80 10.70 -6.40
CA ILE A 14 8.69 9.78 -6.06
C ILE A 14 8.84 9.20 -4.64
N ARG A 15 10.07 9.04 -4.14
CA ARG A 15 10.32 8.55 -2.78
C ARG A 15 9.97 9.55 -1.68
N ILE A 16 9.91 10.84 -2.00
CA ILE A 16 9.64 11.91 -1.04
C ILE A 16 8.16 12.27 -1.06
N SER A 17 7.50 12.17 -2.22
CA SER A 17 6.07 12.42 -2.34
C SER A 17 5.27 11.61 -1.33
N GLY A 18 4.34 12.29 -0.66
CA GLY A 18 3.50 11.74 0.38
C GLY A 18 4.18 11.66 1.75
N GLY A 19 4.01 10.53 2.43
CA GLY A 19 4.52 10.33 3.80
C GLY A 19 3.79 11.15 4.87
N ARG A 20 4.46 11.39 6.00
CA ARG A 20 3.85 12.06 7.17
C ARG A 20 3.48 13.53 6.89
N LEU A 21 4.35 14.25 6.17
CA LEU A 21 4.13 15.64 5.77
C LEU A 21 3.31 15.79 4.48
N ASP A 22 2.99 14.68 3.81
CA ASP A 22 2.22 14.65 2.56
C ASP A 22 2.84 15.56 1.47
N PHE A 23 4.07 15.28 1.05
CA PHE A 23 4.73 16.04 -0.02
C PHE A 23 4.03 15.86 -1.37
N PRO A 24 3.97 16.90 -2.21
CA PRO A 24 3.35 16.82 -3.54
C PRO A 24 4.20 15.99 -4.51
N ARG A 25 3.58 15.54 -5.61
CA ARG A 25 4.32 14.92 -6.73
C ARG A 25 4.92 15.93 -7.68
N HIS A 26 4.24 17.04 -7.88
CA HIS A 26 4.72 18.17 -8.68
C HIS A 26 4.55 19.46 -7.89
N ALA A 27 5.46 20.40 -8.10
CA ALA A 27 5.32 21.76 -7.58
C ALA A 27 5.70 22.76 -8.67
N SER A 28 5.40 24.05 -8.45
CA SER A 28 5.80 25.09 -9.39
C SER A 28 7.33 25.19 -9.49
N PHE A 29 7.82 25.50 -10.69
CA PHE A 29 9.25 25.70 -10.94
C PHE A 29 9.87 26.71 -9.95
N ALA A 30 9.18 27.83 -9.73
CA ALA A 30 9.63 28.89 -8.82
C ALA A 30 9.81 28.38 -7.38
N ALA A 31 8.83 27.62 -6.86
CA ALA A 31 8.91 27.07 -5.52
C ALA A 31 10.08 26.10 -5.37
N ILE A 32 10.33 25.24 -6.37
CA ILE A 32 11.45 24.30 -6.34
C ILE A 32 12.79 25.03 -6.34
N LYS A 33 12.96 26.08 -7.15
CA LYS A 33 14.21 26.88 -7.15
C LYS A 33 14.44 27.60 -5.82
N ILE A 34 13.40 28.21 -5.26
CA ILE A 34 13.48 28.90 -3.96
C ILE A 34 13.87 27.91 -2.86
N VAL A 35 13.23 26.75 -2.77
CA VAL A 35 13.59 25.73 -1.77
C VAL A 35 15.00 25.20 -2.00
N THR A 36 15.46 25.07 -3.25
CA THR A 36 16.85 24.68 -3.55
C THR A 36 17.85 25.68 -2.96
N TRP A 37 17.56 26.98 -3.07
CA TRP A 37 18.39 28.03 -2.48
C TRP A 37 18.30 28.03 -0.96
N TRP A 38 17.10 27.89 -0.39
CA TRP A 38 16.93 27.78 1.06
C TRP A 38 17.68 26.58 1.66
N GLU A 39 17.71 25.44 0.97
CA GLU A 39 18.48 24.27 1.40
C GLU A 39 19.99 24.54 1.43
N ALA A 40 20.53 25.21 0.42
CA ALA A 40 21.94 25.59 0.37
C ALA A 40 22.30 26.57 1.50
N ASP A 41 21.46 27.59 1.71
CA ASP A 41 21.66 28.58 2.75
C ASP A 41 21.46 27.99 4.16
N PHE A 42 20.54 27.03 4.33
CA PHE A 42 20.36 26.32 5.59
C PHE A 42 21.62 25.53 5.97
N MET A 43 22.20 24.80 5.01
CA MET A 43 23.45 24.08 5.23
C MET A 43 24.60 25.04 5.58
N ALA A 44 24.69 26.19 4.92
CA ALA A 44 25.69 27.20 5.23
C ALA A 44 25.51 27.81 6.64
N ALA A 45 24.28 28.09 7.06
CA ALA A 45 23.98 28.72 8.34
C ALA A 45 24.05 27.77 9.54
N PHE A 46 23.54 26.54 9.41
CA PHE A 46 23.44 25.57 10.52
C PHE A 46 24.52 24.47 10.49
N LYS A 47 25.33 24.41 9.43
CA LYS A 47 26.40 23.40 9.23
C LYS A 47 25.92 21.94 9.37
N ARG A 48 24.65 21.70 9.09
CA ARG A 48 24.01 20.38 9.13
C ARG A 48 22.90 20.30 8.09
N PRO A 49 22.55 19.10 7.59
CA PRO A 49 21.43 18.95 6.68
C PRO A 49 20.10 19.24 7.40
N SER A 50 19.14 19.81 6.66
CA SER A 50 17.77 20.10 7.12
C SER A 50 16.90 18.83 7.26
N GLY A 51 17.41 17.69 6.80
CA GLY A 51 16.65 16.44 6.65
C GLY A 51 15.87 16.31 5.34
N LEU A 52 15.82 17.35 4.50
CA LEU A 52 15.18 17.32 3.17
C LEU A 52 16.10 16.79 2.08
N SER A 53 17.40 17.04 2.20
CA SER A 53 18.46 16.57 1.28
C SER A 53 19.41 15.60 2.00
N SER A 54 19.76 14.48 1.35
CA SER A 54 20.63 13.43 1.92
C SER A 54 22.12 13.64 1.68
N SER A 55 22.52 14.83 1.22
CA SER A 55 23.89 15.12 0.72
C SER A 55 24.94 15.29 1.83
N GLY A 56 24.71 14.76 3.04
CA GLY A 56 25.49 15.13 4.22
C GLY A 56 26.54 14.14 4.72
N ASN A 57 26.65 12.92 4.16
CA ASN A 57 27.38 11.84 4.86
C ASN A 57 28.57 11.21 4.15
N GLU A 58 29.06 11.75 3.03
CA GLU A 58 30.33 11.29 2.46
C GLU A 58 31.32 12.46 2.36
N SER A 59 32.50 12.25 2.95
CA SER A 59 33.67 13.15 3.07
C SER A 59 33.53 14.39 3.97
N SER A 60 33.60 14.20 5.29
CA SER A 60 34.18 15.19 6.21
C SER A 60 35.59 14.79 6.64
N SER A 61 36.40 14.31 5.70
CA SER A 61 37.80 13.95 5.94
C SER A 61 38.61 14.05 4.66
N SER A 62 38.69 15.23 4.05
CA SER A 62 39.87 15.66 3.28
C SER A 62 39.67 17.04 2.68
N VAL A 63 40.70 17.86 2.87
CA VAL A 63 41.08 19.05 2.08
C VAL A 63 40.45 20.37 2.52
N ASP A 64 41.22 21.07 3.34
CA ASP A 64 41.41 22.52 3.24
C ASP A 64 41.65 22.88 1.76
N SER A 65 40.60 23.27 1.03
CA SER A 65 40.75 24.08 -0.17
C SER A 65 39.96 25.37 0.03
N GLU A 66 40.69 26.41 0.38
CA GLU A 66 40.29 27.79 0.19
C GLU A 66 40.01 28.02 -1.31
N ASP A 67 38.76 27.87 -1.74
CA ASP A 67 38.20 28.74 -2.79
C ASP A 67 36.69 28.57 -2.91
N GLY A 68 35.97 29.58 -2.44
CA GLY A 68 34.52 29.63 -2.40
C GLY A 68 34.11 30.52 -1.26
N VAL A 69 33.70 31.75 -1.56
CA VAL A 69 33.17 32.71 -0.59
C VAL A 69 31.87 32.15 -0.01
N ILE A 70 31.97 31.28 0.99
CA ILE A 70 30.83 30.83 1.78
C ILE A 70 30.44 32.01 2.66
N LYS A 71 29.43 32.77 2.24
CA LYS A 71 28.79 33.80 3.09
C LYS A 71 28.50 33.14 4.44
N ARG A 72 29.13 33.61 5.52
CA ARG A 72 28.80 33.19 6.89
C ARG A 72 27.43 33.79 7.26
N ILE A 73 26.35 33.14 6.85
CA ILE A 73 24.98 33.53 7.19
C ILE A 73 24.73 33.10 8.64
N GLN A 74 24.29 34.02 9.50
CA GLN A 74 23.86 33.66 10.86
C GLN A 74 22.49 32.97 10.81
N PRO A 75 22.20 32.01 11.71
CA PRO A 75 20.89 31.35 11.78
C PRO A 75 19.69 32.30 11.83
N SER A 76 19.81 33.45 12.50
CA SER A 76 18.75 34.48 12.55
C SER A 76 18.51 35.13 11.20
N ASP A 77 19.57 35.41 10.45
CA ASP A 77 19.54 36.13 9.18
C ASP A 77 18.96 35.23 8.09
N PHE A 78 19.30 33.94 8.14
CA PHE A 78 18.66 32.91 7.32
C PHE A 78 17.14 32.87 7.54
N ILE A 79 16.69 32.84 8.80
CA ILE A 79 15.25 32.77 9.09
C ILE A 79 14.52 34.02 8.57
N MET A 80 15.12 35.21 8.70
CA MET A 80 14.54 36.42 8.14
C MET A 80 14.47 36.37 6.61
N LEU A 81 15.54 35.93 5.94
CA LEU A 81 15.54 35.75 4.48
C LEU A 81 14.45 34.77 4.02
N VAL A 82 14.30 33.64 4.70
CA VAL A 82 13.25 32.65 4.39
C VAL A 82 11.86 33.25 4.59
N VAL A 83 11.62 33.98 5.69
CA VAL A 83 10.32 34.61 5.95
C VAL A 83 9.99 35.65 4.89
N ASP A 84 10.93 36.55 4.57
CA ASP A 84 10.72 37.62 3.59
C ASP A 84 10.49 37.07 2.17
N THR A 85 11.26 36.07 1.76
CA THR A 85 11.09 35.41 0.45
C THR A 85 9.82 34.54 0.40
N ALA A 86 9.41 33.95 1.52
CA ALA A 86 8.17 33.21 1.64
C ALA A 86 6.94 34.12 1.52
N GLU A 87 6.97 35.33 2.09
CA GLU A 87 5.90 36.33 1.94
C GLU A 87 5.73 36.76 0.48
N GLN A 88 6.83 37.09 -0.22
CA GLN A 88 6.77 37.43 -1.65
C GLN A 88 6.23 36.27 -2.51
N LEU A 89 6.65 35.04 -2.21
CA LEU A 89 6.13 33.87 -2.91
C LEU A 89 4.65 33.66 -2.63
N LEU A 90 4.18 33.92 -1.40
CA LEU A 90 2.77 33.81 -1.03
C LEU A 90 1.91 34.79 -1.84
N GLU A 91 2.35 36.04 -2.01
CA GLU A 91 1.69 37.04 -2.87
C GLU A 91 1.64 36.59 -4.33
N HIS A 92 2.75 36.05 -4.85
CA HIS A 92 2.78 35.51 -6.20
C HIS A 92 1.81 34.33 -6.39
N LEU A 93 1.72 33.42 -5.41
CA LEU A 93 0.76 32.32 -5.46
C LEU A 93 -0.69 32.82 -5.42
N HIS A 94 -1.01 33.86 -4.64
CA HIS A 94 -2.35 34.48 -4.67
C HIS A 94 -2.72 34.99 -6.07
N MET A 95 -1.80 35.70 -6.74
CA MET A 95 -2.01 36.19 -8.10
C MET A 95 -2.25 35.04 -9.09
N LEU A 96 -1.42 33.98 -9.02
CA LEU A 96 -1.58 32.81 -9.87
C LEU A 96 -2.91 32.09 -9.64
N ILE A 97 -3.38 32.01 -8.40
CA ILE A 97 -4.69 31.42 -8.09
C ILE A 97 -5.78 32.22 -8.76
N GLN A 98 -5.76 33.55 -8.61
CA GLN A 98 -6.77 34.42 -9.21
C GLN A 98 -6.81 34.28 -10.74
N GLU A 99 -5.66 34.37 -11.40
CA GLU A 99 -5.55 34.19 -12.87
C GLU A 99 -6.01 32.79 -13.32
N SER A 100 -5.63 31.75 -12.57
CA SER A 100 -6.02 30.38 -12.89
C SER A 100 -7.53 30.14 -12.76
N LEU A 101 -8.20 30.84 -11.83
CA LEU A 101 -9.65 30.76 -11.66
C LEU A 101 -10.38 31.52 -12.76
N ASP A 102 -9.87 32.68 -13.17
CA ASP A 102 -10.45 33.48 -14.26
C ASP A 102 -10.38 32.75 -15.61
N HIS A 103 -9.33 31.94 -15.82
CA HIS A 103 -9.13 31.13 -17.03
C HIS A 103 -9.54 29.66 -16.90
N ALA A 104 -10.01 29.22 -15.72
CA ALA A 104 -10.28 27.82 -15.39
C ALA A 104 -9.12 26.86 -15.69
N ASP A 105 -7.87 27.31 -15.48
CA ASP A 105 -6.66 26.51 -15.72
C ASP A 105 -6.36 25.59 -14.54
N LEU A 106 -6.92 24.38 -14.59
CA LEU A 106 -6.69 23.31 -13.60
C LEU A 106 -5.20 22.95 -13.47
N THR A 107 -4.43 23.08 -14.54
CA THR A 107 -2.98 22.83 -14.61
C THR A 107 -2.15 23.93 -13.97
N VAL A 108 -2.64 25.15 -13.83
CA VAL A 108 -1.94 26.13 -12.97
C VAL A 108 -2.37 25.90 -11.52
N LEU A 109 -3.66 25.68 -11.28
CA LEU A 109 -4.20 25.54 -9.93
C LEU A 109 -3.61 24.34 -9.16
N THR A 110 -3.49 23.16 -9.78
CA THR A 110 -2.84 22.01 -9.13
C THR A 110 -1.32 22.18 -8.97
N ALA A 111 -0.67 23.04 -9.76
CA ALA A 111 0.76 23.36 -9.58
C ALA A 111 0.95 24.26 -8.35
N THR A 112 0.10 25.26 -8.23
CA THR A 112 0.08 26.21 -7.10
C THR A 112 -0.22 25.48 -5.80
N LEU A 113 -1.16 24.52 -5.81
CA LEU A 113 -1.40 23.65 -4.66
C LEU A 113 -0.16 22.85 -4.25
N GLY A 114 0.53 22.26 -5.24
CA GLY A 114 1.80 21.58 -5.01
C GLY A 114 2.88 22.51 -4.46
N ALA A 115 3.00 23.73 -4.98
CA ALA A 115 3.94 24.74 -4.47
C ALA A 115 3.65 25.10 -3.00
N ALA A 116 2.40 25.39 -2.66
CA ALA A 116 2.00 25.72 -1.30
C ALA A 116 2.29 24.56 -0.33
N ALA A 117 1.98 23.32 -0.72
CA ALA A 117 2.27 22.12 0.07
C ALA A 117 3.78 21.89 0.28
N LEU A 118 4.59 22.08 -0.76
CA LEU A 118 6.05 21.97 -0.68
C LEU A 118 6.63 22.98 0.31
N ILE A 119 6.30 24.27 0.14
CA ILE A 119 6.83 25.35 0.98
C ILE A 119 6.40 25.17 2.43
N ARG A 120 5.11 24.86 2.67
CA ARG A 120 4.60 24.51 4.01
C ARG A 120 5.46 23.43 4.66
N ASN A 121 5.72 22.33 3.96
CA ASN A 121 6.48 21.21 4.51
C ASN A 121 7.95 21.59 4.79
N CYS A 122 8.57 22.38 3.92
CA CYS A 122 9.94 22.87 4.12
C CYS A 122 10.06 23.81 5.33
N LEU A 123 9.14 24.77 5.45
CA LEU A 123 9.08 25.67 6.61
C LEU A 123 8.90 24.91 7.93
N TRP A 124 8.10 23.84 7.91
CA TRP A 124 7.96 22.95 9.07
C TRP A 124 9.30 22.31 9.45
N CYS A 125 10.02 21.73 8.48
CA CYS A 125 11.34 21.12 8.72
C CYS A 125 12.33 22.14 9.30
N TYR A 126 12.43 23.33 8.69
CA TYR A 126 13.32 24.38 9.19
C TYR A 126 12.96 24.82 10.61
N ASN A 127 11.67 24.98 10.91
CA ASN A 127 11.25 25.34 12.26
C ASN A 127 11.59 24.23 13.27
N GLN A 128 11.38 22.95 12.94
CA GLN A 128 11.74 21.84 13.84
C GLN A 128 13.23 21.77 14.11
N HIS A 129 14.06 21.92 13.07
CA HIS A 129 15.50 21.84 13.23
C HIS A 129 16.08 23.10 13.88
N ALA A 130 15.54 24.28 13.63
CA ALA A 130 16.02 25.52 14.23
C ALA A 130 15.63 25.69 15.72
N LYS A 131 14.74 24.86 16.26
CA LYS A 131 14.34 24.89 17.68
C LYS A 131 15.55 24.83 18.61
N GLY A 132 15.65 25.83 19.49
CA GLY A 132 16.72 25.97 20.48
C GLY A 132 17.97 26.72 20.00
N THR A 133 18.14 26.94 18.69
CA THR A 133 19.28 27.71 18.13
C THR A 133 18.90 29.16 17.81
N ILE A 134 17.61 29.42 17.54
CA ILE A 134 17.10 30.75 17.18
C ILE A 134 16.29 31.37 18.33
N SER A 135 16.15 32.71 18.30
CA SER A 135 15.33 33.43 19.27
C SER A 135 13.85 33.03 19.18
N SER A 136 13.11 33.21 20.28
CA SER A 136 11.66 32.95 20.32
C SER A 136 10.89 33.77 19.28
N GLN A 137 11.31 35.02 19.05
CA GLN A 137 10.72 35.92 18.05
C GLN A 137 10.91 35.40 16.62
N SER A 138 12.10 34.91 16.27
CA SER A 138 12.37 34.33 14.94
C SER A 138 11.60 33.02 14.73
N SER A 139 11.47 32.17 15.76
CA SER A 139 10.66 30.94 15.69
C SER A 139 9.16 31.24 15.52
N GLU A 140 8.66 32.31 16.13
CA GLU A 140 7.28 32.74 15.94
C GLU A 140 7.00 33.21 14.51
N LYS A 141 7.94 33.96 13.91
CA LYS A 141 7.83 34.44 12.51
C LYS A 141 7.75 33.29 11.51
N ILE A 142 8.68 32.33 11.56
CA ILE A 142 8.64 31.17 10.64
C ILE A 142 7.38 30.32 10.85
N ASN A 143 6.88 30.21 12.09
CA ASN A 143 5.64 29.51 12.37
C ASN A 143 4.41 30.23 11.80
N LYS A 144 4.40 31.58 11.79
CA LYS A 144 3.37 32.38 11.10
C LYS A 144 3.40 32.11 9.60
N SER A 145 4.57 32.15 8.97
CA SER A 145 4.70 31.82 7.54
C SER A 145 4.24 30.38 7.25
N HIS A 146 4.62 29.41 8.08
CA HIS A 146 4.14 28.02 7.95
C HIS A 146 2.61 27.93 8.00
N LYS A 147 1.95 28.63 8.94
CA LYS A 147 0.49 28.67 9.03
C LYS A 147 -0.14 29.31 7.79
N ALA A 148 0.41 30.42 7.30
CA ALA A 148 -0.09 31.08 6.09
C ALA A 148 -0.04 30.16 4.85
N PHE A 149 1.05 29.41 4.66
CA PHE A 149 1.14 28.42 3.59
C PHE A 149 0.23 27.20 3.81
N HIS A 150 -0.05 26.82 5.05
CA HIS A 150 -1.05 25.80 5.35
C HIS A 150 -2.45 26.26 4.96
N GLU A 151 -2.87 27.46 5.38
CA GLU A 151 -4.16 28.07 5.03
C GLU A 151 -4.30 28.25 3.52
N MET A 152 -3.23 28.70 2.84
CA MET A 152 -3.18 28.77 1.38
C MET A 152 -3.43 27.42 0.72
N ALA A 153 -2.74 26.36 1.16
CA ALA A 153 -2.91 25.03 0.57
C ALA A 153 -4.35 24.50 0.76
N GLU A 154 -4.96 24.74 1.91
CA GLU A 154 -6.36 24.39 2.17
C GLU A 154 -7.33 25.20 1.29
N ALA A 155 -7.16 26.52 1.21
CA ALA A 155 -7.99 27.38 0.38
C ALA A 155 -7.91 27.01 -1.12
N VAL A 156 -6.72 26.73 -1.64
CA VAL A 156 -6.53 26.30 -3.03
C VAL A 156 -7.18 24.93 -3.27
N ALA A 157 -7.08 24.00 -2.33
CA ALA A 157 -7.74 22.70 -2.42
C ALA A 157 -9.27 22.83 -2.48
N GLU A 158 -9.87 23.71 -1.67
CA GLU A 158 -11.31 24.02 -1.73
C GLU A 158 -11.71 24.66 -3.06
N ARG A 159 -10.91 25.59 -3.60
CA ARG A 159 -11.20 26.21 -4.91
C ARG A 159 -11.10 25.20 -6.04
N LEU A 160 -10.13 24.31 -5.99
CA LEU A 160 -9.98 23.23 -6.97
C LEU A 160 -11.16 22.27 -6.92
N LEU A 161 -11.62 21.90 -5.71
CA LEU A 161 -12.82 21.10 -5.51
C LEU A 161 -14.06 21.79 -6.09
N ASP A 162 -14.30 23.07 -5.76
CA ASP A 162 -15.43 23.84 -6.25
C ASP A 162 -15.44 23.91 -7.78
N LEU A 163 -14.28 24.17 -8.40
CA LEU A 163 -14.15 24.20 -9.86
C LEU A 163 -14.50 22.84 -10.49
N HIS A 164 -13.98 21.73 -9.96
CA HIS A 164 -14.35 20.39 -10.45
C HIS A 164 -15.85 20.10 -10.24
N CYS A 165 -16.42 20.45 -9.09
CA CYS A 165 -17.84 20.26 -8.82
C CYS A 165 -18.73 21.07 -9.76
N ARG A 166 -18.34 22.31 -10.09
CA ARG A 166 -19.00 23.15 -11.10
C ARG A 166 -18.89 22.54 -12.48
N LEU A 167 -17.71 22.06 -12.88
CA LEU A 167 -17.53 21.39 -14.17
C LEU A 167 -18.46 20.18 -14.31
N ILE A 168 -18.51 19.34 -13.28
CA ILE A 168 -19.41 18.19 -13.23
C ILE A 168 -20.87 18.63 -13.31
N SER A 169 -21.28 19.57 -12.45
CA SER A 169 -22.67 20.02 -12.34
C SER A 169 -23.18 20.70 -13.61
N LEU A 170 -22.36 21.57 -14.22
CA LEU A 170 -22.78 22.45 -15.31
C LEU A 170 -22.61 21.81 -16.70
N TYR A 171 -21.56 21.02 -16.91
CA TYR A 171 -21.19 20.52 -18.25
C TYR A 171 -21.36 19.02 -18.41
N ILE A 172 -21.04 18.24 -17.39
CA ILE A 172 -21.02 16.77 -17.51
C ILE A 172 -22.39 16.18 -17.23
N LEU A 173 -23.01 16.66 -16.15
CA LEU A 173 -24.31 16.19 -15.72
C LEU A 173 -25.47 16.92 -16.42
N ASN A 174 -25.27 17.76 -17.43
CA ASN A 174 -26.34 18.50 -18.10
C ASN A 174 -26.42 18.21 -19.60
N GLU A 175 -26.88 17.01 -19.95
CA GLU A 175 -27.19 16.64 -21.34
C GLU A 175 -28.71 16.49 -21.49
N ALA A 176 -29.30 17.23 -22.43
CA ALA A 176 -30.75 17.43 -22.51
C ALA A 176 -31.51 16.15 -22.89
N ASP A 177 -31.00 15.36 -23.83
CA ASP A 177 -31.71 14.20 -24.37
C ASP A 177 -31.73 13.03 -23.38
N SER A 178 -30.62 12.80 -22.65
CA SER A 178 -30.51 11.82 -21.57
C SER A 178 -31.43 12.16 -20.39
N LEU A 179 -31.64 13.45 -20.13
CA LEU A 179 -32.47 13.92 -18.99
C LEU A 179 -33.94 14.16 -19.37
N SER A 180 -34.33 13.91 -20.62
CA SER A 180 -35.69 14.09 -21.13
C SER A 180 -36.67 12.97 -20.71
N TRP A 181 -36.75 12.67 -19.42
CA TRP A 181 -37.51 11.52 -18.88
C TRP A 181 -39.03 11.59 -19.12
N HIS A 182 -39.55 12.77 -19.46
CA HIS A 182 -40.96 12.98 -19.81
C HIS A 182 -41.27 12.70 -21.29
N SER A 183 -40.26 12.34 -22.09
CA SER A 183 -40.44 11.99 -23.50
C SER A 183 -41.24 10.70 -23.65
N ASN A 184 -42.13 10.67 -24.64
CA ASN A 184 -42.91 9.47 -24.99
C ASN A 184 -42.15 8.54 -25.96
N LYS A 185 -40.96 8.95 -26.42
CA LYS A 185 -40.10 8.10 -27.27
C LYS A 185 -39.09 7.36 -26.41
N PRO A 186 -38.80 6.08 -26.68
CA PRO A 186 -37.69 5.39 -26.03
C PRO A 186 -36.37 6.09 -26.35
N PHE A 187 -35.40 5.98 -25.44
CA PHE A 187 -34.05 6.48 -25.68
C PHE A 187 -33.27 5.48 -26.50
N PHE A 188 -32.71 5.91 -27.64
CA PHE A 188 -31.91 5.07 -28.55
C PHE A 188 -32.48 3.65 -28.71
N GLU A 189 -33.79 3.57 -28.99
CA GLU A 189 -34.49 2.30 -29.23
C GLU A 189 -34.33 1.24 -28.12
N ARG A 190 -34.04 1.67 -26.89
CA ARG A 190 -33.76 0.82 -25.71
C ARG A 190 -32.47 0.00 -25.83
N GLU A 191 -31.53 0.42 -26.66
CA GLU A 191 -30.25 -0.27 -26.82
C GLU A 191 -29.17 0.23 -25.85
N ARG A 192 -29.28 1.47 -25.35
CA ARG A 192 -28.22 2.12 -24.55
C ARG A 192 -28.71 2.87 -23.32
N CYS A 193 -27.83 2.96 -22.32
CA CYS A 193 -28.00 3.87 -21.18
C CYS A 193 -27.57 5.32 -21.51
N SER A 194 -27.83 6.26 -20.61
CA SER A 194 -27.52 7.68 -20.82
C SER A 194 -26.03 7.98 -20.92
N TYR A 195 -25.67 8.89 -21.83
CA TYR A 195 -24.30 9.42 -21.94
C TYR A 195 -23.85 10.15 -20.67
N VAL A 196 -24.78 10.72 -19.92
CA VAL A 196 -24.49 11.51 -18.71
C VAL A 196 -23.69 10.71 -17.66
N ILE A 197 -24.13 9.49 -17.36
CA ILE A 197 -23.46 8.65 -16.35
C ILE A 197 -22.13 8.11 -16.88
N GLN A 198 -22.08 7.77 -18.16
CA GLN A 198 -20.86 7.33 -18.84
C GLN A 198 -19.78 8.42 -18.84
N MET A 199 -20.16 9.67 -19.18
CA MET A 199 -19.27 10.82 -19.17
C MET A 199 -18.83 11.20 -17.76
N TRP A 200 -19.72 11.12 -16.77
CA TRP A 200 -19.37 11.30 -15.37
C TRP A 200 -18.33 10.29 -14.89
N TRP A 201 -18.51 9.00 -15.18
CA TRP A 201 -17.54 7.96 -14.88
C TRP A 201 -16.17 8.24 -15.52
N LEU A 202 -16.16 8.55 -16.82
CA LEU A 202 -14.94 8.83 -17.57
C LEU A 202 -14.19 10.02 -16.97
N TYR A 203 -14.91 11.10 -16.66
CA TYR A 203 -14.34 12.29 -16.04
C TYR A 203 -13.77 11.99 -14.65
N MET A 204 -14.53 11.30 -13.78
CA MET A 204 -14.07 10.94 -12.45
C MET A 204 -12.79 10.08 -12.51
N GLN A 205 -12.70 9.13 -13.44
CA GLN A 205 -11.48 8.32 -13.63
C GLN A 205 -10.29 9.12 -14.14
N GLY A 206 -10.52 10.02 -15.11
CA GLY A 206 -9.50 10.94 -15.62
C GLY A 206 -8.97 11.85 -14.52
N THR A 207 -9.86 12.54 -13.81
CA THR A 207 -9.48 13.42 -12.69
C THR A 207 -8.78 12.67 -11.56
N LYS A 208 -9.20 11.44 -11.24
CA LYS A 208 -8.48 10.60 -10.27
C LYS A 208 -7.02 10.39 -10.68
N ALA A 209 -6.78 10.03 -11.93
CA ALA A 209 -5.44 9.83 -12.47
C ALA A 209 -4.61 11.13 -12.43
N ASP A 210 -5.22 12.26 -12.80
CA ASP A 210 -4.56 13.57 -12.77
C ASP A 210 -4.20 14.00 -11.35
N LEU A 211 -5.13 13.89 -10.40
CA LEU A 211 -4.91 14.21 -8.99
C LEU A 211 -3.80 13.33 -8.39
N TRP A 212 -3.82 12.01 -8.66
CA TRP A 212 -2.82 11.06 -8.16
C TRP A 212 -1.42 11.36 -8.69
N ASN A 213 -1.31 11.99 -9.85
CA ASN A 213 -0.04 12.31 -10.49
C ASN A 213 0.46 13.71 -10.15
N THR A 214 -0.40 14.64 -9.75
CA THR A 214 -0.05 16.06 -9.60
C THR A 214 0.04 16.52 -8.16
N VAL A 215 -0.97 16.23 -7.34
CA VAL A 215 -1.13 16.76 -5.97
C VAL A 215 -0.47 15.82 -4.95
N SER A 216 -0.41 16.22 -3.69
CA SER A 216 0.01 15.33 -2.60
C SER A 216 -1.02 14.21 -2.38
N PRO A 217 -0.59 12.97 -2.07
CA PRO A 217 -1.47 11.80 -1.97
C PRO A 217 -2.70 11.96 -1.08
N LYS A 218 -2.56 12.46 0.16
CA LYS A 218 -3.72 12.59 1.07
C LYS A 218 -4.67 13.68 0.59
N MET A 219 -4.12 14.79 0.10
CA MET A 219 -4.91 15.88 -0.47
C MET A 219 -5.70 15.43 -1.71
N ALA A 220 -5.05 14.69 -2.61
CA ALA A 220 -5.67 14.12 -3.80
C ALA A 220 -6.87 13.23 -3.43
N GLN A 221 -6.68 12.31 -2.47
CA GLN A 221 -7.74 11.43 -2.00
C GLN A 221 -8.90 12.18 -1.35
N ARG A 222 -8.62 13.22 -0.55
CA ARG A 222 -9.66 14.07 0.04
C ARG A 222 -10.49 14.76 -1.04
N ILE A 223 -9.85 15.51 -1.95
CA ILE A 223 -10.53 16.25 -3.02
C ILE A 223 -11.38 15.29 -3.86
N PHE A 224 -10.83 14.14 -4.24
CA PHE A 224 -11.55 13.13 -5.01
C PHE A 224 -12.76 12.56 -4.26
N SER A 225 -12.64 12.29 -2.95
CA SER A 225 -13.75 11.80 -2.13
C SER A 225 -14.89 12.82 -2.01
N GLU A 226 -14.56 14.11 -1.91
CA GLU A 226 -15.53 15.21 -1.83
C GLU A 226 -16.19 15.47 -3.18
N MET A 227 -15.44 15.42 -4.28
CA MET A 227 -15.99 15.46 -5.65
C MET A 227 -17.01 14.35 -5.88
N LEU A 228 -16.70 13.12 -5.45
CA LEU A 228 -17.62 12.00 -5.52
C LEU A 228 -18.87 12.25 -4.67
N ASN A 229 -18.69 12.76 -3.45
CA ASN A 229 -19.79 13.08 -2.54
C ASN A 229 -20.74 14.14 -3.13
N GLU A 230 -20.22 15.24 -3.67
CA GLU A 230 -21.01 16.34 -4.22
C GLU A 230 -21.69 15.99 -5.54
N SER A 231 -20.98 15.30 -6.44
CA SER A 231 -21.59 14.81 -7.68
C SER A 231 -22.72 13.81 -7.42
N LEU A 232 -22.58 12.95 -6.39
CA LEU A 232 -23.65 12.06 -5.96
C LEU A 232 -24.85 12.79 -5.36
N SER A 233 -24.68 13.96 -4.74
CA SER A 233 -25.82 14.78 -4.29
C SER A 233 -26.74 15.12 -5.47
N ILE A 234 -26.15 15.52 -6.61
CA ILE A 234 -26.88 15.88 -7.83
C ILE A 234 -27.59 14.65 -8.40
N ILE A 235 -26.84 13.56 -8.59
CA ILE A 235 -27.35 12.29 -9.14
C ILE A 235 -28.50 11.75 -8.27
N THR A 236 -28.29 11.66 -6.95
CA THR A 236 -29.28 11.10 -6.03
C THR A 236 -30.55 11.93 -6.00
N THR A 237 -30.43 13.26 -5.92
CA THR A 237 -31.59 14.17 -5.93
C THR A 237 -32.43 14.01 -7.20
N ARG A 238 -31.75 13.89 -8.35
CA ARG A 238 -32.37 13.68 -9.66
C ARG A 238 -33.18 12.37 -9.72
N PHE A 239 -32.64 11.27 -9.24
CA PHE A 239 -33.35 9.98 -9.26
C PHE A 239 -34.48 9.88 -8.23
N ILE A 240 -34.34 10.53 -7.07
CA ILE A 240 -35.40 10.63 -6.05
C ILE A 240 -36.63 11.37 -6.62
N HIS A 241 -36.41 12.51 -7.27
CA HIS A 241 -37.50 13.37 -7.75
C HIS A 241 -37.97 13.03 -9.16
N GLY A 242 -37.12 12.39 -9.97
CA GLY A 242 -37.43 12.03 -11.35
C GLY A 242 -38.68 11.18 -11.48
N ARG A 243 -39.48 11.44 -12.52
CA ARG A 243 -40.73 10.72 -12.83
C ARG A 243 -40.71 10.32 -14.31
N PRO A 244 -40.00 9.23 -14.67
CA PRO A 244 -39.90 8.82 -16.06
C PRO A 244 -41.26 8.36 -16.61
N THR A 245 -41.46 8.48 -17.92
CA THR A 245 -42.54 7.80 -18.64
C THR A 245 -42.27 6.30 -18.73
N LEU A 246 -43.28 5.51 -19.11
CA LEU A 246 -43.08 4.07 -19.38
C LEU A 246 -42.03 3.83 -20.48
N ALA A 247 -41.93 4.73 -21.47
CA ALA A 247 -40.94 4.63 -22.55
C ALA A 247 -39.50 4.89 -22.09
N ARG A 248 -39.30 5.64 -20.99
CA ARG A 248 -37.98 6.04 -20.46
C ARG A 248 -37.59 5.31 -19.18
N PHE A 249 -38.47 4.46 -18.67
CA PHE A 249 -38.33 3.78 -17.38
C PHE A 249 -37.09 2.88 -17.30
N GLU A 250 -36.86 2.05 -18.33
CA GLU A 250 -35.72 1.11 -18.39
C GLU A 250 -34.38 1.86 -18.38
N GLN A 251 -34.23 2.87 -19.25
CA GLN A 251 -33.06 3.77 -19.29
C GLN A 251 -32.82 4.41 -17.91
N PHE A 252 -33.85 5.01 -17.31
CA PHE A 252 -33.75 5.73 -16.06
C PHE A 252 -33.21 4.86 -14.91
N TRP A 253 -33.73 3.64 -14.76
CA TRP A 253 -33.26 2.75 -13.70
C TRP A 253 -31.93 2.06 -14.04
N SER A 254 -31.64 1.85 -15.32
CA SER A 254 -30.31 1.44 -15.77
C SER A 254 -29.25 2.47 -15.39
N ASP A 255 -29.54 3.77 -15.58
CA ASP A 255 -28.63 4.84 -15.20
C ASP A 255 -28.41 4.89 -13.68
N ALA A 256 -29.46 4.71 -12.88
CA ALA A 256 -29.34 4.65 -11.42
C ALA A 256 -28.48 3.47 -10.96
N PHE A 257 -28.66 2.30 -11.57
CA PHE A 257 -27.85 1.12 -11.27
C PHE A 257 -26.39 1.30 -11.70
N ASN A 258 -26.17 1.82 -12.92
CA ASN A 258 -24.83 2.13 -13.42
C ASN A 258 -24.13 3.17 -12.56
N ALA A 259 -24.85 4.18 -12.06
CA ALA A 259 -24.30 5.15 -11.12
C ALA A 259 -23.81 4.47 -9.83
N LEU A 260 -24.59 3.56 -9.26
CA LEU A 260 -24.18 2.76 -8.08
C LEU A 260 -22.97 1.86 -8.37
N CYS A 261 -22.93 1.21 -9.53
CA CYS A 261 -21.81 0.37 -9.96
C CYS A 261 -20.53 1.21 -10.10
N CYS A 262 -20.60 2.32 -10.82
CA CYS A 262 -19.51 3.29 -10.94
C CYS A 262 -19.02 3.75 -9.57
N THR A 263 -19.93 4.15 -8.67
CA THR A 263 -19.56 4.57 -7.31
C THR A 263 -18.83 3.47 -6.54
N GLY A 264 -19.21 2.20 -6.70
CA GLY A 264 -18.51 1.08 -6.07
C GLY A 264 -17.01 1.06 -6.40
N TYR A 265 -16.64 1.26 -7.66
CA TYR A 265 -15.23 1.29 -8.06
C TYR A 265 -14.54 2.63 -7.77
N LEU A 266 -15.25 3.76 -7.90
CA LEU A 266 -14.70 5.07 -7.53
C LEU A 266 -14.42 5.14 -6.02
N ALA A 267 -15.26 4.54 -5.18
CA ALA A 267 -15.10 4.54 -3.73
C ALA A 267 -13.80 3.86 -3.26
N LEU A 268 -13.21 2.94 -4.04
CA LEU A 268 -11.91 2.34 -3.73
C LEU A 268 -10.77 3.37 -3.67
N GLY A 269 -10.85 4.44 -4.47
CA GLY A 269 -9.90 5.55 -4.44
C GLY A 269 -10.20 6.55 -3.33
N ALA A 270 -11.45 6.63 -2.87
CA ALA A 270 -11.88 7.54 -1.80
C ALA A 270 -11.65 6.96 -0.39
N CYS A 271 -11.76 5.64 -0.21
CA CYS A 271 -11.59 4.98 1.07
C CYS A 271 -10.11 4.65 1.37
N VAL A 272 -9.74 4.70 2.65
CA VAL A 272 -8.40 4.35 3.13
C VAL A 272 -8.28 2.85 3.42
N ASP A 273 -9.35 2.24 3.92
CA ASP A 273 -9.39 0.84 4.35
C ASP A 273 -10.68 0.13 3.88
N SER A 274 -10.73 -1.20 4.08
CA SER A 274 -11.92 -2.00 3.80
C SER A 274 -13.13 -1.62 4.67
N ASP A 275 -12.92 -1.21 5.92
CA ASP A 275 -14.01 -0.80 6.83
C ASP A 275 -14.78 0.40 6.28
N GLY A 276 -14.05 1.40 5.78
CA GLY A 276 -14.60 2.55 5.07
C GLY A 276 -15.38 2.14 3.83
N MET A 277 -14.89 1.17 3.07
CA MET A 277 -15.54 0.67 1.87
C MET A 277 -16.81 -0.14 2.15
N ILE A 278 -16.84 -0.92 3.23
CA ILE A 278 -18.01 -1.74 3.61
C ILE A 278 -19.10 -0.86 4.26
N GLY A 279 -18.70 0.27 4.84
CA GLY A 279 -19.58 1.19 5.54
C GLY A 279 -20.10 0.62 6.86
N VAL A 280 -19.32 -0.23 7.53
CA VAL A 280 -19.62 -0.75 8.87
C VAL A 280 -19.32 0.36 9.89
N ARG A 281 -20.19 0.56 10.89
CA ARG A 281 -20.05 1.62 11.92
C ARG A 281 -20.01 3.05 11.34
N PRO A 282 -21.14 3.60 10.87
CA PRO A 282 -21.18 4.92 10.23
C PRO A 282 -20.68 6.08 11.11
N ASN A 283 -20.67 5.91 12.43
CA ASN A 283 -20.19 6.94 13.38
C ASN A 283 -18.66 7.12 13.35
N ASN A 284 -17.91 6.11 12.89
CA ASN A 284 -16.45 6.15 12.84
C ASN A 284 -15.91 6.55 11.46
N LEU A 285 -16.80 6.77 10.49
CA LEU A 285 -16.43 7.07 9.11
C LEU A 285 -16.22 8.58 8.92
N PRO A 286 -15.29 8.98 8.03
CA PRO A 286 -15.20 10.36 7.57
C PRO A 286 -16.54 10.82 6.98
N THR A 287 -16.87 12.10 7.15
CA THR A 287 -18.14 12.70 6.70
C THR A 287 -18.45 12.39 5.24
N ALA A 288 -17.51 12.64 4.32
CA ALA A 288 -17.70 12.38 2.89
C ALA A 288 -18.04 10.89 2.60
N ILE A 289 -17.33 9.94 3.23
CA ILE A 289 -17.57 8.50 3.02
C ILE A 289 -18.93 8.08 3.58
N ARG A 290 -19.27 8.55 4.79
CA ARG A 290 -20.58 8.31 5.39
C ARG A 290 -21.71 8.82 4.49
N ASP A 291 -21.55 10.01 3.94
CA ASP A 291 -22.54 10.66 3.08
C ASP A 291 -22.66 9.95 1.73
N ILE A 292 -21.55 9.47 1.15
CA ILE A 292 -21.56 8.59 -0.04
C ILE A 292 -22.41 7.34 0.22
N HIS A 293 -22.17 6.63 1.33
CA HIS A 293 -22.99 5.46 1.68
C HIS A 293 -24.46 5.80 1.86
N ALA A 294 -24.78 6.93 2.50
CA ALA A 294 -26.16 7.38 2.67
C ALA A 294 -26.85 7.67 1.33
N LYS A 295 -26.17 8.40 0.43
CA LYS A 295 -26.67 8.74 -0.92
C LYS A 295 -26.87 7.49 -1.78
N CYS A 296 -25.91 6.57 -1.78
CA CYS A 296 -26.03 5.29 -2.49
C CYS A 296 -27.16 4.42 -1.92
N ASN A 297 -27.36 4.40 -0.60
CA ASN A 297 -28.50 3.69 0.00
C ASN A 297 -29.84 4.29 -0.43
N GLU A 298 -29.98 5.62 -0.46
CA GLU A 298 -31.21 6.27 -0.93
C GLU A 298 -31.47 5.98 -2.42
N LEU A 299 -30.42 6.01 -3.25
CA LEU A 299 -30.53 5.68 -4.67
C LEU A 299 -30.94 4.21 -4.87
N LEU A 300 -30.35 3.29 -4.09
CA LEU A 300 -30.75 1.88 -4.09
C LEU A 300 -32.21 1.69 -3.68
N ILE A 301 -32.65 2.35 -2.61
CA ILE A 301 -34.05 2.29 -2.14
C ILE A 301 -35.00 2.72 -3.26
N CYS A 302 -34.68 3.81 -3.97
CA CYS A 302 -35.47 4.27 -5.10
C CYS A 302 -35.50 3.22 -6.22
N LEU A 303 -34.33 2.67 -6.58
CA LEU A 303 -34.20 1.63 -7.60
C LEU A 303 -35.02 0.39 -7.27
N LEU A 304 -35.00 -0.10 -6.04
CA LEU A 304 -35.74 -1.30 -5.65
C LEU A 304 -37.25 -1.07 -5.62
N LEU A 305 -37.71 0.00 -4.98
CA LEU A 305 -39.14 0.22 -4.79
C LEU A 305 -39.85 0.64 -6.09
N ARG A 306 -39.14 1.37 -6.96
CA ARG A 306 -39.72 1.93 -8.18
C ARG A 306 -39.25 1.25 -9.45
N GLY A 307 -38.10 0.56 -9.42
CA GLY A 307 -37.47 -0.08 -10.56
C GLY A 307 -37.55 -1.61 -10.56
N THR A 308 -38.09 -2.29 -9.55
CA THR A 308 -38.34 -3.76 -9.63
C THR A 308 -39.57 -4.07 -10.49
N PRO A 309 -39.58 -5.12 -11.34
CA PRO A 309 -40.77 -5.55 -12.09
C PRO A 309 -42.02 -5.75 -11.22
N LEU A 310 -43.20 -5.39 -11.75
CA LEU A 310 -44.46 -5.40 -10.99
C LEU A 310 -44.81 -6.76 -10.40
N LYS A 311 -44.62 -7.85 -11.16
CA LYS A 311 -44.96 -9.21 -10.74
C LYS A 311 -44.15 -9.63 -9.51
N GLU A 312 -42.84 -9.38 -9.50
CA GLU A 312 -41.96 -9.68 -8.36
C GLU A 312 -42.29 -8.82 -7.14
N LEU A 313 -42.56 -7.53 -7.35
CA LEU A 313 -42.93 -6.62 -6.25
C LEU A 313 -44.23 -7.08 -5.58
N TYR A 314 -45.23 -7.48 -6.36
CA TYR A 314 -46.49 -8.01 -5.83
C TYR A 314 -46.32 -9.32 -5.06
N GLN A 315 -45.49 -10.24 -5.57
CA GLN A 315 -45.22 -11.51 -4.88
C GLN A 315 -44.66 -11.31 -3.47
N ILE A 316 -43.86 -10.27 -3.26
CA ILE A 316 -43.34 -9.91 -1.94
C ILE A 316 -44.42 -9.19 -1.12
N PHE A 317 -45.14 -8.24 -1.71
CA PHE A 317 -46.07 -7.38 -1.00
C PHE A 317 -47.37 -8.08 -0.58
N ARG A 318 -47.77 -9.16 -1.26
CA ARG A 318 -48.98 -9.94 -0.93
C ARG A 318 -48.96 -10.53 0.49
N HIS A 319 -47.79 -10.69 1.08
CA HIS A 319 -47.60 -11.22 2.45
C HIS A 319 -47.66 -10.13 3.54
N GLY A 320 -48.01 -8.89 3.16
CA GLY A 320 -48.16 -7.74 4.04
C GLY A 320 -46.90 -6.90 4.14
N LEU A 321 -47.08 -5.56 4.12
CA LEU A 321 -45.96 -4.62 4.13
C LEU A 321 -45.17 -4.60 5.45
N GLU A 322 -45.79 -4.98 6.57
CA GLU A 322 -45.15 -4.99 7.91
C GLU A 322 -44.08 -6.08 8.03
N ASN A 323 -44.16 -7.14 7.22
CA ASN A 323 -43.25 -8.28 7.26
C ASN A 323 -42.02 -8.12 6.35
N LEU A 324 -41.89 -6.98 5.66
CA LEU A 324 -40.83 -6.75 4.69
C LEU A 324 -39.45 -6.71 5.36
N ALA A 325 -38.50 -7.47 4.84
CA ALA A 325 -37.15 -7.53 5.38
C ALA A 325 -36.40 -6.18 5.26
N ILE A 326 -36.70 -5.38 4.24
CA ILE A 326 -36.13 -4.02 4.07
C ILE A 326 -36.38 -3.10 5.27
N LEU A 327 -37.44 -3.33 6.05
CA LEU A 327 -37.78 -2.55 7.26
C LEU A 327 -36.84 -2.85 8.43
N ARG A 328 -36.13 -3.98 8.40
CA ARG A 328 -35.26 -4.41 9.49
C ARG A 328 -33.98 -3.55 9.53
N PRO A 329 -33.41 -3.34 10.73
CA PRO A 329 -32.17 -2.56 10.86
C PRO A 329 -31.00 -3.27 10.19
N ARG A 330 -30.19 -2.51 9.46
CA ARG A 330 -28.93 -2.96 8.87
C ARG A 330 -27.95 -3.41 9.96
N ARG A 331 -27.37 -4.61 9.82
CA ARG A 331 -26.39 -5.18 10.76
C ARG A 331 -25.03 -5.52 10.14
N GLY A 332 -24.89 -5.40 8.82
CA GLY A 332 -23.71 -5.83 8.07
C GLY A 332 -23.26 -4.83 6.99
N PRO A 333 -22.58 -5.32 5.95
CA PRO A 333 -22.13 -4.53 4.81
C PRO A 333 -23.20 -3.64 4.21
N ALA A 334 -22.80 -2.53 3.61
CA ALA A 334 -23.69 -1.65 2.85
C ALA A 334 -24.38 -2.46 1.72
N PRO A 335 -25.72 -2.60 1.73
CA PRO A 335 -26.43 -3.42 0.75
C PRO A 335 -26.20 -2.99 -0.69
N TRP A 336 -26.08 -1.69 -0.95
CA TRP A 336 -25.82 -1.16 -2.30
C TRP A 336 -24.52 -1.73 -2.89
N LEU A 337 -23.49 -1.93 -2.08
CA LEU A 337 -22.21 -2.46 -2.53
C LEU A 337 -22.31 -3.96 -2.86
N LEU A 338 -23.00 -4.72 -2.02
CA LEU A 338 -23.25 -6.16 -2.23
C LEU A 338 -23.98 -6.42 -3.56
N ILE A 339 -24.87 -5.50 -3.95
CA ILE A 339 -25.72 -5.62 -5.13
C ILE A 339 -25.01 -5.11 -6.38
N CYS A 340 -24.39 -3.92 -6.31
CA CYS A 340 -23.92 -3.21 -7.49
C CYS A 340 -22.44 -3.49 -7.82
N ALA A 341 -21.66 -3.99 -6.86
CA ALA A 341 -20.26 -4.36 -7.10
C ALA A 341 -19.91 -5.71 -6.45
N PRO A 342 -20.62 -6.80 -6.78
CA PRO A 342 -20.38 -8.12 -6.20
C PRO A 342 -18.96 -8.64 -6.49
N ASN A 343 -18.40 -8.29 -7.65
CA ASN A 343 -17.03 -8.62 -8.05
C ASN A 343 -15.97 -8.05 -7.09
N LEU A 344 -16.21 -6.89 -6.47
CA LEU A 344 -15.28 -6.30 -5.49
C LEU A 344 -15.18 -7.12 -4.21
N LEU A 345 -16.20 -7.91 -3.92
CA LEU A 345 -16.30 -8.76 -2.74
C LEU A 345 -16.06 -10.24 -3.08
N GLY A 346 -15.73 -10.57 -4.34
CA GLY A 346 -15.57 -11.94 -4.81
C GLY A 346 -16.86 -12.76 -4.76
N LEU A 347 -18.02 -12.12 -4.92
CA LEU A 347 -19.32 -12.78 -4.98
C LEU A 347 -19.62 -13.14 -6.44
N ASP A 348 -19.39 -14.39 -6.84
CA ASP A 348 -19.78 -14.86 -8.18
C ASP A 348 -21.31 -14.95 -8.34
N THR A 349 -22.00 -15.20 -7.23
CA THR A 349 -23.44 -15.08 -7.06
C THR A 349 -23.65 -14.86 -5.56
N ILE A 350 -24.44 -13.86 -5.16
CA ILE A 350 -24.90 -13.74 -3.77
C ILE A 350 -25.61 -15.06 -3.51
N ASN A 351 -25.00 -16.02 -2.81
CA ASN A 351 -25.57 -17.36 -2.63
C ASN A 351 -25.86 -17.64 -1.16
N SER A 352 -25.02 -17.16 -0.24
CA SER A 352 -25.22 -17.35 1.19
C SER A 352 -25.91 -16.14 1.86
N PRO A 353 -26.98 -16.33 2.66
CA PRO A 353 -27.54 -15.28 3.50
C PRO A 353 -26.59 -14.82 4.63
N ALA A 354 -25.53 -15.59 4.93
CA ALA A 354 -24.54 -15.24 5.95
C ALA A 354 -23.69 -14.01 5.55
N ASP A 355 -23.41 -13.85 4.25
CA ASP A 355 -22.61 -12.74 3.70
C ASP A 355 -23.29 -11.37 3.86
N ILE A 356 -24.60 -11.36 4.07
CA ILE A 356 -25.41 -10.16 4.32
C ILE A 356 -25.15 -9.63 5.75
N ILE A 357 -24.71 -10.49 6.66
CA ILE A 357 -24.50 -10.17 8.07
C ILE A 357 -23.02 -9.90 8.33
N THR A 358 -22.13 -10.76 7.86
CA THR A 358 -20.68 -10.65 8.04
C THR A 358 -19.95 -11.19 6.82
N LEU A 359 -18.95 -10.46 6.32
CA LEU A 359 -18.08 -10.96 5.24
C LEU A 359 -17.18 -12.08 5.79
N SER A 360 -17.02 -13.15 5.01
CA SER A 360 -16.01 -14.16 5.31
C SER A 360 -14.59 -13.57 5.22
N GLU A 361 -13.63 -14.20 5.90
CA GLU A 361 -12.26 -13.67 5.97
C GLU A 361 -11.64 -13.49 4.58
N ASP A 362 -11.80 -14.48 3.68
CA ASP A 362 -11.29 -14.40 2.31
C ASP A 362 -11.86 -13.20 1.53
N LYS A 363 -13.14 -12.88 1.74
CA LYS A 363 -13.80 -11.74 1.09
C LYS A 363 -13.31 -10.41 1.64
N ALA A 364 -13.00 -10.35 2.93
CA ALA A 364 -12.36 -9.20 3.54
C ALA A 364 -10.95 -8.95 2.94
N VAL A 365 -10.19 -10.01 2.68
CA VAL A 365 -8.88 -9.93 2.00
C VAL A 365 -9.01 -9.42 0.57
N ILE A 366 -9.97 -9.95 -0.20
CA ILE A 366 -10.24 -9.49 -1.58
C ILE A 366 -10.52 -7.98 -1.59
N LEU A 367 -11.34 -7.50 -0.65
CA LEU A 367 -11.69 -6.09 -0.58
C LEU A 367 -10.48 -5.23 -0.17
N GLU A 368 -9.73 -5.63 0.84
CA GLU A 368 -8.54 -4.89 1.29
C GLU A 368 -7.47 -4.80 0.18
N LEU A 369 -7.26 -5.88 -0.59
CA LEU A 369 -6.37 -5.88 -1.75
C LEU A 369 -6.87 -4.94 -2.86
N ASN A 370 -8.18 -4.89 -3.10
CA ASN A 370 -8.78 -3.94 -4.03
C ASN A 370 -8.56 -2.48 -3.58
N VAL A 371 -8.72 -2.18 -2.29
CA VAL A 371 -8.46 -0.83 -1.75
C VAL A 371 -6.98 -0.46 -1.89
N LEU A 372 -6.07 -1.38 -1.52
CA LEU A 372 -4.61 -1.18 -1.63
C LEU A 372 -4.19 -0.78 -3.06
N ARG A 373 -4.75 -1.43 -4.08
CA ARG A 373 -4.43 -1.17 -5.51
C ARG A 373 -4.83 0.23 -5.98
N HIS A 374 -5.83 0.85 -5.35
CA HIS A 374 -6.39 2.13 -5.78
C HIS A 374 -5.85 3.34 -5.01
N GLN A 375 -4.96 3.11 -4.04
CA GLN A 375 -4.38 4.20 -3.23
C GLN A 375 -3.44 5.12 -4.04
N PRO A 376 -3.36 6.41 -3.69
CA PRO A 376 -2.46 7.39 -4.34
C PRO A 376 -0.98 7.14 -4.08
N GLN A 377 -0.67 6.39 -3.02
CA GLN A 377 0.68 6.01 -2.66
C GLN A 377 0.68 4.65 -1.95
N PRO A 378 1.82 3.95 -1.92
CA PRO A 378 1.95 2.74 -1.12
C PRO A 378 1.67 3.03 0.35
N ASN A 379 0.70 2.32 0.91
CA ASN A 379 0.41 2.31 2.35
C ASN A 379 1.04 1.05 2.96
N TRP A 380 2.17 1.21 3.66
CA TRP A 380 2.94 0.07 4.20
C TRP A 380 2.16 -0.72 5.27
N PRO A 381 1.48 -0.07 6.25
CA PRO A 381 0.59 -0.80 7.15
C PRO A 381 -0.50 -1.61 6.42
N GLN A 382 -1.09 -1.05 5.36
CA GLN A 382 -2.10 -1.76 4.59
C GLN A 382 -1.53 -2.97 3.83
N LEU A 383 -0.33 -2.85 3.25
CA LEU A 383 0.39 -3.99 2.66
C LEU A 383 0.59 -5.10 3.70
N MET A 384 1.06 -4.73 4.89
CA MET A 384 1.30 -5.68 5.98
C MET A 384 0.00 -6.34 6.47
N LYS A 385 -1.10 -5.58 6.51
CA LYS A 385 -2.44 -6.10 6.77
C LYS A 385 -2.83 -7.15 5.74
N VAL A 386 -2.75 -6.85 4.45
CA VAL A 386 -3.11 -7.81 3.37
C VAL A 386 -2.26 -9.09 3.43
N ILE A 387 -0.97 -8.98 3.74
CA ILE A 387 -0.06 -10.14 3.87
C ILE A 387 -0.44 -11.02 5.06
N SER A 388 -0.98 -10.44 6.14
CA SER A 388 -1.23 -11.13 7.41
C SER A 388 -2.67 -11.66 7.57
N MET A 389 -3.64 -11.06 6.87
CA MET A 389 -5.06 -11.45 6.98
C MET A 389 -5.32 -12.91 6.57
N SER A 390 -6.41 -13.47 7.12
CA SER A 390 -6.91 -14.83 6.84
C SER A 390 -5.83 -15.90 6.98
N ASN A 391 -5.08 -15.90 8.08
CA ASN A 391 -3.97 -16.84 8.29
C ASN A 391 -2.96 -16.81 7.12
N TYR A 392 -2.53 -15.61 6.74
CA TYR A 392 -1.49 -15.36 5.73
C TYR A 392 -1.78 -15.97 4.35
N VAL A 393 -3.05 -16.11 3.92
CA VAL A 393 -3.41 -16.77 2.65
C VAL A 393 -2.70 -16.15 1.44
N VAL A 394 -2.70 -14.82 1.32
CA VAL A 394 -2.01 -14.11 0.21
C VAL A 394 -0.51 -14.38 0.25
N ALA A 395 0.10 -14.29 1.43
CA ALA A 395 1.52 -14.55 1.59
C ALA A 395 1.90 -15.99 1.23
N LYS A 396 1.10 -16.98 1.67
CA LYS A 396 1.28 -18.41 1.35
C LYS A 396 1.21 -18.65 -0.16
N MET A 397 0.24 -18.03 -0.85
CA MET A 397 0.09 -18.14 -2.31
C MET A 397 1.31 -17.59 -3.04
N LEU A 398 1.74 -16.37 -2.70
CA LEU A 398 2.91 -15.74 -3.33
C LEU A 398 4.19 -16.52 -3.01
N LEU A 399 4.38 -16.92 -1.76
CA LEU A 399 5.60 -17.59 -1.31
C LEU A 399 5.77 -18.98 -1.98
N LYS A 400 4.70 -19.80 -2.03
CA LYS A 400 4.72 -21.09 -2.73
C LYS A 400 5.09 -20.93 -4.21
N THR A 401 4.46 -19.95 -4.88
CA THR A 401 4.71 -19.67 -6.29
C THR A 401 6.15 -19.21 -6.52
N LEU A 402 6.66 -18.31 -5.67
CA LEU A 402 8.01 -17.78 -5.77
C LEU A 402 9.08 -18.84 -5.49
N ILE A 403 8.88 -19.72 -4.51
CA ILE A 403 9.84 -20.81 -4.24
C ILE A 403 9.91 -21.74 -5.44
N ARG A 404 8.75 -22.15 -5.98
CA ARG A 404 8.67 -22.99 -7.17
C ARG A 404 9.34 -22.36 -8.40
N GLN A 405 9.20 -21.05 -8.59
CA GLN A 405 9.86 -20.31 -9.69
C GLN A 405 11.39 -20.19 -9.53
N ASN A 406 11.92 -20.33 -8.31
CA ASN A 406 13.33 -20.15 -8.02
C ASN A 406 14.03 -21.44 -7.55
N VAL A 407 13.46 -22.62 -7.85
CA VAL A 407 14.09 -23.91 -7.54
C VAL A 407 15.47 -23.99 -8.20
N GLY A 408 16.50 -24.30 -7.41
CA GLY A 408 17.89 -24.37 -7.89
C GLY A 408 18.56 -23.02 -8.15
N VAL A 409 17.86 -21.89 -7.98
CA VAL A 409 18.42 -20.56 -8.21
C VAL A 409 19.15 -20.08 -6.96
N THR A 410 20.46 -19.87 -7.08
CA THR A 410 21.32 -19.38 -6.01
C THR A 410 22.07 -18.12 -6.43
N TYR A 411 22.34 -17.22 -5.49
CA TYR A 411 23.12 -16.01 -5.73
C TYR A 411 24.19 -15.85 -4.66
N VAL A 412 25.37 -15.41 -5.07
CA VAL A 412 26.37 -14.83 -4.16
C VAL A 412 25.81 -13.49 -3.68
N ASP A 413 25.88 -13.22 -2.38
CA ASP A 413 25.36 -11.99 -1.78
C ASP A 413 26.24 -10.77 -2.16
N ASP A 414 26.17 -10.38 -3.42
CA ASP A 414 26.79 -9.18 -4.00
C ASP A 414 25.88 -7.96 -3.79
N SER A 415 25.15 -7.93 -2.66
CA SER A 415 24.28 -6.80 -2.35
C SER A 415 25.06 -5.52 -2.03
N ASP A 416 26.35 -5.63 -1.70
CA ASP A 416 27.30 -4.50 -1.62
C ASP A 416 27.88 -4.16 -3.04
N ALA A 417 27.82 -5.06 -4.03
CA ALA A 417 28.25 -4.78 -5.41
C ALA A 417 27.18 -4.06 -6.25
N ALA A 418 25.91 -4.11 -5.85
CA ALA A 418 24.88 -3.21 -6.39
C ALA A 418 25.17 -1.73 -6.06
N GLU A 419 26.00 -1.44 -5.04
CA GLU A 419 26.55 -0.11 -4.80
C GLU A 419 27.79 0.19 -5.66
N LYS A 420 28.54 -0.83 -6.09
CA LYS A 420 29.74 -0.69 -6.93
C LYS A 420 29.46 -0.62 -8.43
N SER A 421 28.31 -1.10 -8.91
CA SER A 421 27.90 -0.92 -10.31
C SER A 421 27.25 0.45 -10.58
N LYS A 422 27.47 1.45 -9.70
CA LYS A 422 26.99 2.83 -9.84
C LYS A 422 27.90 3.62 -10.80
N THR A 423 27.87 3.28 -12.08
CA THR A 423 28.39 4.20 -13.10
C THR A 423 27.35 4.66 -14.12
N ASP A 424 26.15 4.06 -14.23
CA ASP A 424 25.19 4.50 -15.29
C ASP A 424 23.69 4.34 -15.01
N LYS A 425 23.24 4.16 -13.75
CA LYS A 425 21.79 4.13 -13.46
C LYS A 425 21.22 5.53 -13.24
N ARG A 426 20.40 5.98 -14.20
CA ARG A 426 19.66 7.25 -14.17
C ARG A 426 18.80 7.35 -12.91
N SER A 427 19.21 8.21 -11.98
CA SER A 427 18.41 8.61 -10.83
C SER A 427 17.09 9.25 -11.27
N CYS A 428 16.13 9.39 -10.35
CA CYS A 428 14.80 9.83 -10.72
C CYS A 428 14.67 11.29 -11.21
N SER A 429 15.78 12.03 -11.33
CA SER A 429 15.90 13.41 -11.82
C SER A 429 14.94 14.43 -11.18
N GLY A 430 14.13 14.01 -10.20
CA GLY A 430 13.17 14.84 -9.50
C GLY A 430 13.82 15.55 -8.32
N PHE A 431 13.22 16.67 -7.93
CA PHE A 431 13.69 17.49 -6.83
C PHE A 431 13.80 16.69 -5.52
N LEU A 432 14.85 16.95 -4.72
CA LEU A 432 15.24 16.24 -3.49
C LEU A 432 15.62 14.74 -3.68
N CYS A 433 15.87 14.28 -4.90
CA CYS A 433 16.32 12.90 -5.13
C CYS A 433 17.72 12.64 -4.54
N SER A 434 17.84 11.59 -3.71
CA SER A 434 19.10 11.20 -3.06
C SER A 434 20.10 10.45 -3.96
N ASN A 435 19.82 10.25 -5.26
CA ASN A 435 20.60 9.51 -6.27
C ASN A 435 20.97 8.05 -5.94
N SER A 436 21.53 7.76 -4.76
CA SER A 436 21.94 6.44 -4.29
C SER A 436 20.77 5.48 -4.02
N ALA A 437 19.58 6.01 -3.73
CA ALA A 437 18.41 5.20 -3.40
C ALA A 437 17.30 5.23 -4.46
N CYS A 438 17.22 6.25 -5.32
CA CYS A 438 16.07 6.43 -6.25
C CYS A 438 16.22 5.64 -7.56
N ASP A 439 16.10 4.30 -7.51
CA ASP A 439 15.97 3.48 -8.72
C ASP A 439 14.55 3.63 -9.33
N LYS A 440 14.46 4.36 -10.46
CA LYS A 440 13.22 4.51 -11.28
C LYS A 440 12.74 3.16 -11.86
N THR A 441 13.66 2.25 -12.11
CA THR A 441 13.41 0.96 -12.77
C THR A 441 14.07 -0.17 -12.00
N LEU A 442 13.58 -0.45 -10.78
CA LEU A 442 13.92 -1.71 -10.13
C LEU A 442 13.41 -2.83 -11.03
N LYS A 443 14.33 -3.53 -11.71
CA LYS A 443 14.01 -4.76 -12.43
C LYS A 443 13.65 -5.79 -11.37
N ILE A 444 12.35 -6.00 -11.18
CA ILE A 444 11.82 -6.96 -10.21
C ILE A 444 12.04 -8.36 -10.78
N THR A 445 12.98 -9.09 -10.19
CA THR A 445 13.22 -10.51 -10.47
C THR A 445 12.51 -11.37 -9.43
N SER A 446 12.08 -12.57 -9.81
CA SER A 446 11.44 -13.54 -8.90
C SER A 446 12.30 -13.81 -7.65
N ALA A 447 13.61 -13.88 -7.80
CA ALA A 447 14.55 -14.10 -6.70
C ALA A 447 14.59 -12.94 -5.70
N LEU A 448 14.61 -11.69 -6.20
CA LEU A 448 14.61 -10.51 -5.36
C LEU A 448 13.28 -10.39 -4.58
N VAL A 449 12.16 -10.74 -5.23
CA VAL A 449 10.85 -10.79 -4.58
C VAL A 449 10.81 -11.88 -3.52
N LEU A 450 11.34 -13.07 -3.80
CA LEU A 450 11.43 -14.16 -2.84
C LEU A 450 12.22 -13.73 -1.60
N TYR A 451 13.41 -13.14 -1.78
CA TYR A 451 14.19 -12.56 -0.68
C TYR A 451 13.36 -11.56 0.15
N SER A 452 12.71 -10.61 -0.53
CA SER A 452 11.97 -9.53 0.12
C SER A 452 10.75 -10.01 0.88
N LEU A 453 9.93 -10.87 0.28
CA LEU A 453 8.75 -11.45 0.92
C LEU A 453 9.16 -12.35 2.10
N PHE A 454 10.20 -13.17 1.93
CA PHE A 454 10.69 -14.04 2.99
C PHE A 454 11.21 -13.23 4.18
N HIS A 455 11.98 -12.15 3.93
CA HIS A 455 12.45 -11.25 4.98
C HIS A 455 11.30 -10.61 5.77
N ILE A 456 10.25 -10.14 5.08
CA ILE A 456 9.05 -9.61 5.73
C ILE A 456 8.36 -10.68 6.60
N LEU A 457 8.17 -11.88 6.06
CA LEU A 457 7.47 -12.97 6.76
C LEU A 457 8.25 -13.49 7.96
N VAL A 458 9.58 -13.53 7.89
CA VAL A 458 10.40 -13.90 9.06
C VAL A 458 10.15 -12.94 10.22
N VAL A 459 10.01 -11.64 9.95
CA VAL A 459 9.77 -10.63 10.99
C VAL A 459 8.33 -10.72 11.54
N THR A 460 7.34 -11.02 10.70
CA THR A 460 5.92 -10.90 11.09
C THR A 460 5.20 -12.18 11.44
N VAL A 461 5.70 -13.34 11.01
CA VAL A 461 5.05 -14.63 11.27
C VAL A 461 5.47 -15.13 12.65
N ASN A 462 4.50 -15.29 13.53
CA ASN A 462 4.73 -15.88 14.85
C ASN A 462 4.89 -17.41 14.78
N GLU A 463 4.16 -18.07 13.89
CA GLU A 463 4.20 -19.53 13.70
C GLU A 463 4.74 -19.90 12.30
N PRO A 464 6.07 -19.88 12.11
CA PRO A 464 6.70 -20.14 10.81
C PRO A 464 6.38 -21.53 10.23
N GLU A 465 6.02 -22.50 11.08
CA GLU A 465 5.61 -23.85 10.70
C GLU A 465 4.38 -23.88 9.77
N HIS A 466 3.46 -22.93 9.92
CA HIS A 466 2.22 -22.89 9.14
C HIS A 466 2.36 -22.14 7.80
N VAL A 467 3.37 -21.27 7.68
CA VAL A 467 3.52 -20.36 6.51
C VAL A 467 4.78 -20.68 5.71
N ILE A 468 5.93 -20.71 6.38
CA ILE A 468 7.25 -20.81 5.75
C ILE A 468 7.54 -22.25 5.32
N ILE A 469 7.36 -23.22 6.23
CA ILE A 469 7.70 -24.62 5.98
C ILE A 469 6.91 -25.23 4.80
N PRO A 470 5.57 -25.07 4.70
CA PRO A 470 4.80 -25.63 3.59
C PRO A 470 5.18 -25.03 2.23
N ALA A 471 5.70 -23.80 2.24
CA ALA A 471 6.18 -23.14 1.05
C ALA A 471 7.58 -23.63 0.64
N LEU A 472 8.49 -23.84 1.60
CA LEU A 472 9.82 -24.42 1.32
C LEU A 472 9.74 -25.83 0.75
N LYS A 473 8.77 -26.64 1.22
CA LYS A 473 8.50 -27.99 0.69
C LYS A 473 8.09 -28.01 -0.81
N GLN A 474 7.85 -26.86 -1.44
CA GLN A 474 7.66 -26.77 -2.90
C GLN A 474 8.98 -26.98 -3.68
N ASP A 475 10.12 -26.74 -3.06
CA ASP A 475 11.44 -27.12 -3.58
C ASP A 475 11.82 -28.48 -2.96
N PRO A 476 11.94 -29.57 -3.74
CA PRO A 476 12.28 -30.88 -3.18
C PRO A 476 13.67 -30.93 -2.52
N ASN A 477 14.57 -30.01 -2.89
CA ASN A 477 15.96 -29.97 -2.44
C ASN A 477 16.22 -28.87 -1.40
N TRP A 478 15.19 -28.24 -0.84
CA TRP A 478 15.35 -27.09 0.07
C TRP A 478 16.23 -27.41 1.30
N SER A 479 16.16 -28.65 1.81
CA SER A 479 16.95 -29.10 2.95
C SER A 479 18.44 -29.27 2.62
N ASN A 480 18.79 -29.53 1.36
CA ASN A 480 20.18 -29.75 0.96
C ASN A 480 21.03 -28.49 1.18
N TYR A 481 20.43 -27.30 1.10
CA TYR A 481 21.09 -26.03 1.40
C TYR A 481 21.44 -25.86 2.89
N LEU A 482 20.86 -26.68 3.77
CA LEU A 482 21.09 -26.73 5.20
C LEU A 482 21.91 -27.98 5.61
N ASP A 483 22.66 -28.58 4.69
CA ASP A 483 23.63 -29.61 5.05
C ASP A 483 24.93 -29.00 5.57
N ARG A 484 25.64 -29.68 6.49
CA ARG A 484 26.97 -29.27 6.98
C ARG A 484 27.95 -28.93 5.85
N GLN A 485 27.83 -29.58 4.70
CA GLN A 485 28.69 -29.33 3.53
C GLN A 485 28.40 -28.01 2.79
N GLN A 486 27.37 -27.25 3.18
CA GLN A 486 26.96 -26.03 2.48
C GLN A 486 27.31 -24.74 3.23
N VAL A 487 27.94 -24.80 4.40
CA VAL A 487 28.20 -23.61 5.23
C VAL A 487 29.15 -22.62 4.56
N TRP A 488 30.18 -23.13 3.88
CA TRP A 488 31.12 -22.30 3.10
C TRP A 488 30.50 -21.74 1.80
N ASN A 489 29.40 -22.32 1.31
CA ASN A 489 28.81 -21.92 0.04
C ASN A 489 28.25 -20.50 0.13
N GLN A 490 28.86 -19.56 -0.59
CA GLN A 490 28.38 -18.17 -0.69
C GLN A 490 27.21 -18.01 -1.66
N SER A 491 27.04 -18.97 -2.58
CA SER A 491 25.92 -19.00 -3.52
C SER A 491 24.72 -19.69 -2.88
N ARG A 492 23.83 -18.89 -2.30
CA ARG A 492 22.70 -19.37 -1.49
C ARG A 492 21.37 -19.02 -2.12
N PRO A 493 20.30 -19.80 -1.85
CA PRO A 493 18.98 -19.44 -2.32
C PRO A 493 18.49 -18.13 -1.67
N PRO A 494 17.62 -17.34 -2.33
CA PRO A 494 17.22 -16.02 -1.85
C PRO A 494 16.60 -16.02 -0.44
N TRP A 495 15.86 -17.08 -0.09
CA TRP A 495 15.24 -17.21 1.24
C TRP A 495 16.27 -17.41 2.36
N LEU A 496 17.36 -18.14 2.10
CA LEU A 496 18.41 -18.38 3.09
C LEU A 496 19.23 -17.11 3.33
N ASN A 497 19.51 -16.36 2.26
CA ASN A 497 20.14 -15.04 2.39
C ASN A 497 19.28 -14.06 3.21
N ALA A 498 17.95 -14.16 3.14
CA ALA A 498 17.05 -13.33 3.94
C ALA A 498 17.12 -13.64 5.45
N LEU A 499 17.51 -14.86 5.84
CA LEU A 499 17.75 -15.26 7.24
C LEU A 499 19.14 -14.85 7.74
N ILE A 500 20.15 -14.98 6.87
CA ILE A 500 21.55 -14.73 7.23
C ILE A 500 21.86 -13.23 7.35
N LYS A 501 21.36 -12.41 6.42
CA LYS A 501 21.74 -11.01 6.33
C LYS A 501 21.45 -10.16 7.58
N PRO A 502 20.30 -10.32 8.27
CA PRO A 502 20.04 -9.61 9.53
C PRO A 502 21.10 -9.87 10.61
N LEU A 503 21.80 -11.01 10.56
CA LEU A 503 22.81 -11.38 11.55
C LEU A 503 24.16 -10.68 11.31
N LYS A 504 24.38 -10.03 10.16
CA LYS A 504 25.66 -9.37 9.81
C LYS A 504 26.12 -8.36 10.87
N ILE A 505 25.18 -7.65 11.51
CA ILE A 505 25.47 -6.66 12.57
C ILE A 505 26.06 -7.36 13.80
N MET A 506 25.47 -8.48 14.21
CA MET A 506 25.97 -9.30 15.31
C MET A 506 27.32 -9.95 14.97
N MET A 507 27.55 -10.33 13.72
CA MET A 507 28.77 -11.03 13.31
C MET A 507 30.03 -10.14 13.26
N GLN A 508 29.87 -8.82 13.11
CA GLN A 508 31.01 -7.90 13.05
C GLN A 508 31.86 -7.88 14.34
N PRO A 509 31.30 -7.66 15.55
CA PRO A 509 32.08 -7.73 16.79
C PRO A 509 32.65 -9.14 17.06
N VAL A 510 31.93 -10.21 16.68
CA VAL A 510 32.44 -11.59 16.79
C VAL A 510 33.70 -11.76 15.92
N THR A 511 33.65 -11.26 14.69
CA THR A 511 34.78 -11.31 13.76
C THR A 511 36.01 -10.57 14.31
N GLU A 512 35.80 -9.39 14.91
CA GLU A 512 36.88 -8.60 15.52
C GLU A 512 37.50 -9.31 16.73
N ALA A 513 36.67 -9.88 17.61
CA ALA A 513 37.13 -10.64 18.77
C ALA A 513 37.96 -11.87 18.37
N LEU A 514 37.54 -12.61 17.34
CA LEU A 514 38.27 -13.78 16.85
C LEU A 514 39.62 -13.42 16.21
N LEU A 515 39.67 -12.31 15.46
CA LEU A 515 40.91 -11.82 14.87
C LEU A 515 41.91 -11.37 15.94
N GLU A 516 41.44 -10.74 17.00
CA GLU A 516 42.31 -10.33 18.12
C GLU A 516 42.78 -11.52 18.96
N ALA A 517 41.93 -12.52 19.16
CA ALA A 517 42.31 -13.79 19.78
C ALA A 517 43.39 -14.51 18.97
N ALA A 518 43.27 -14.54 17.63
CA ALA A 518 44.28 -15.14 16.76
C ALA A 518 45.64 -14.41 16.84
N LYS A 519 45.64 -13.07 16.87
CA LYS A 519 46.87 -12.26 17.05
C LYS A 519 47.56 -12.51 18.40
N THR A 520 46.76 -12.70 19.46
CA THR A 520 47.28 -12.95 20.82
C THR A 520 47.73 -14.39 21.03
N GLY A 521 47.70 -15.23 19.99
CA GLY A 521 48.23 -16.60 20.00
C GLY A 521 47.22 -17.66 20.44
N ALA A 522 45.91 -17.37 20.42
CA ALA A 522 44.90 -18.39 20.69
C ALA A 522 44.94 -19.52 19.64
N SER A 523 44.84 -20.76 20.09
CA SER A 523 44.70 -21.91 19.19
C SER A 523 43.36 -21.88 18.45
N ILE A 524 43.27 -22.58 17.32
CA ILE A 524 42.05 -22.68 16.52
C ILE A 524 40.86 -23.22 17.34
N TYR A 525 41.09 -24.23 18.20
CA TYR A 525 40.04 -24.75 19.09
C TYR A 525 39.59 -23.74 20.15
N GLN A 526 40.49 -22.90 20.66
CA GLN A 526 40.11 -21.81 21.56
C GLN A 526 39.32 -20.73 20.81
N ALA A 527 39.68 -20.43 19.56
CA ALA A 527 38.91 -19.51 18.72
C ALA A 527 37.50 -20.04 18.39
N MET A 528 37.35 -21.33 18.10
CA MET A 528 36.05 -21.99 17.94
C MET A 528 35.20 -21.88 19.20
N SER A 529 35.79 -22.19 20.37
CA SER A 529 35.11 -22.05 21.66
C SER A 529 34.70 -20.61 21.93
N LEU A 530 35.57 -19.64 21.59
CA LEU A 530 35.28 -18.22 21.72
C LEU A 530 34.12 -17.80 20.81
N ALA A 531 34.05 -18.30 19.58
CA ALA A 531 32.93 -18.02 18.67
C ALA A 531 31.58 -18.45 19.26
N ILE A 532 31.50 -19.66 19.83
CA ILE A 532 30.29 -20.16 20.51
C ILE A 532 29.97 -19.31 21.74
N GLY A 533 30.98 -18.93 22.52
CA GLY A 533 30.82 -18.02 23.66
C GLY A 533 30.24 -16.67 23.24
N CYS A 534 30.78 -16.06 22.18
CA CYS A 534 30.25 -14.82 21.63
C CYS A 534 28.82 -14.98 21.10
N PHE A 535 28.45 -16.13 20.50
CA PHE A 535 27.07 -16.40 20.12
C PHE A 535 26.14 -16.43 21.34
N ALA A 536 26.55 -17.07 22.43
CA ALA A 536 25.78 -17.15 23.67
C ALA A 536 25.62 -15.81 24.40
N GLU A 537 26.54 -14.86 24.21
CA GLU A 537 26.42 -13.51 24.77
C GLU A 537 25.62 -12.57 23.86
N LEU A 538 25.86 -12.64 22.55
CA LEU A 538 25.31 -11.68 21.60
C LEU A 538 23.94 -12.08 21.02
N TYR A 539 23.42 -13.29 21.27
CA TYR A 539 22.12 -13.71 20.71
C TYR A 539 20.96 -12.77 21.07
N VAL A 540 21.05 -12.06 22.20
CA VAL A 540 20.05 -11.06 22.62
C VAL A 540 19.98 -9.87 21.65
N THR A 541 21.07 -9.62 20.91
CA THR A 541 21.12 -8.58 19.86
C THR A 541 20.61 -9.10 18.51
N ALA A 542 20.46 -10.43 18.35
CA ALA A 542 19.90 -11.02 17.16
C ALA A 542 18.38 -10.83 17.13
N SER A 543 17.83 -10.70 15.93
CA SER A 543 16.38 -10.60 15.74
C SER A 543 15.70 -11.89 16.23
N THR A 544 14.93 -11.82 17.31
CA THR A 544 14.13 -12.93 17.85
C THR A 544 13.34 -13.68 16.76
N PRO A 545 12.66 -13.01 15.81
CA PRO A 545 11.98 -13.71 14.72
C PRO A 545 12.88 -14.60 13.85
N VAL A 546 14.14 -14.21 13.61
CA VAL A 546 15.13 -15.03 12.88
C VAL A 546 15.47 -16.29 13.68
N LEU A 547 15.67 -16.16 15.00
CA LEU A 547 15.95 -17.30 15.88
C LEU A 547 14.77 -18.28 15.88
N ARG A 548 13.53 -17.78 15.96
CA ARG A 548 12.30 -18.59 15.90
C ARG A 548 12.17 -19.34 14.57
N ALA A 549 12.43 -18.66 13.46
CA ALA A 549 12.41 -19.29 12.14
C ALA A 549 13.45 -20.41 12.01
N ALA A 550 14.66 -20.23 12.56
CA ALA A 550 15.71 -21.25 12.54
C ALA A 550 15.32 -22.51 13.33
N PHE A 551 14.70 -22.37 14.51
CA PHE A 551 14.19 -23.52 15.27
C PHE A 551 13.05 -24.24 14.55
N ALA A 552 12.10 -23.51 13.96
CA ALA A 552 11.02 -24.14 13.22
C ALA A 552 11.49 -24.88 11.96
N LEU A 553 12.54 -24.37 11.31
CA LEU A 553 13.24 -25.08 10.24
C LEU A 553 13.87 -26.37 10.77
N ASN A 554 14.60 -26.29 11.88
CA ASN A 554 15.25 -27.43 12.52
C ASN A 554 14.26 -28.57 12.80
N ASP A 555 13.09 -28.25 13.34
CA ASP A 555 12.08 -29.24 13.72
C ASP A 555 11.40 -29.90 12.51
N ASN A 556 11.59 -29.36 11.30
CA ASN A 556 11.00 -29.85 10.04
C ASN A 556 12.04 -30.38 9.04
N ILE A 557 13.31 -30.48 9.43
CA ILE A 557 14.36 -31.00 8.55
C ILE A 557 14.20 -32.52 8.32
N PRO A 558 14.34 -33.02 7.08
CA PRO A 558 14.38 -34.44 6.80
C PRO A 558 15.59 -35.15 7.43
N ALA A 559 15.42 -36.41 7.84
CA ALA A 559 16.47 -37.20 8.52
C ALA A 559 17.79 -37.40 7.73
N HIS A 560 17.79 -37.16 6.42
CA HIS A 560 18.99 -37.28 5.58
C HIS A 560 19.91 -36.05 5.63
N CYS A 561 19.38 -34.89 6.04
CA CYS A 561 20.13 -33.64 6.12
C CYS A 561 20.70 -33.47 7.53
N ARG A 562 21.98 -33.13 7.64
CA ARG A 562 22.67 -32.94 8.92
C ARG A 562 23.27 -31.53 9.00
N PRO A 563 22.60 -30.58 9.66
CA PRO A 563 23.17 -29.27 9.95
C PRO A 563 24.44 -29.35 10.81
N ILE A 564 25.29 -28.31 10.74
CA ILE A 564 26.44 -28.17 11.65
C ILE A 564 25.96 -28.15 13.10
N GLY A 565 26.61 -28.96 13.94
CA GLY A 565 26.27 -29.16 15.36
C GLY A 565 24.86 -29.71 15.58
N GLY A 566 24.28 -30.35 14.57
CA GLY A 566 22.94 -30.94 14.65
C GLY A 566 21.81 -29.92 14.75
N ASN A 567 22.06 -28.63 14.50
CA ASN A 567 21.04 -27.59 14.60
C ASN A 567 21.15 -26.51 13.51
N VAL A 568 20.01 -26.14 12.91
CA VAL A 568 19.92 -25.10 11.87
C VAL A 568 20.37 -23.73 12.38
N LEU A 569 20.10 -23.40 13.64
CA LEU A 569 20.50 -22.12 14.21
C LEU A 569 22.01 -21.95 14.17
N LEU A 570 22.75 -22.97 14.62
CA LEU A 570 24.21 -22.93 14.59
C LEU A 570 24.72 -22.83 13.16
N GLN A 571 24.14 -23.59 12.23
CA GLN A 571 24.51 -23.50 10.82
C GLN A 571 24.30 -22.11 10.23
N VAL A 572 23.17 -21.45 10.51
CA VAL A 572 22.87 -20.11 10.01
C VAL A 572 23.85 -19.08 10.61
N LEU A 573 24.20 -19.19 11.90
CA LEU A 573 25.18 -18.34 12.56
C LEU A 573 26.59 -18.55 11.98
N CYS A 574 27.03 -19.79 11.82
CA CYS A 574 28.31 -20.12 11.20
C CYS A 574 28.38 -19.64 9.74
N ALA A 575 27.31 -19.80 8.96
CA ALA A 575 27.23 -19.32 7.59
C ALA A 575 27.32 -17.79 7.51
N ALA A 576 26.72 -17.08 8.47
CA ALA A 576 26.83 -15.63 8.60
C ALA A 576 28.26 -15.18 8.95
N LEU A 577 28.87 -15.81 9.95
CA LEU A 577 30.23 -15.53 10.41
C LEU A 577 31.28 -15.84 9.32
N TYR A 578 31.09 -16.93 8.60
CA TYR A 578 31.93 -17.29 7.46
C TYR A 578 31.89 -16.20 6.38
N SER A 579 30.69 -15.71 6.03
CA SER A 579 30.55 -14.61 5.07
C SER A 579 31.21 -13.30 5.53
N THR A 580 31.16 -12.97 6.82
CA THR A 580 31.82 -11.75 7.34
C THR A 580 33.35 -11.89 7.36
N LEU A 581 33.88 -13.05 7.73
CA LEU A 581 35.32 -13.33 7.68
C LEU A 581 35.88 -13.28 6.26
N LEU A 582 35.19 -13.85 5.28
CA LEU A 582 35.56 -13.72 3.87
C LEU A 582 35.55 -12.26 3.40
N GLY A 583 34.57 -11.46 3.86
CA GLY A 583 34.52 -10.04 3.57
C GLY A 583 35.73 -9.27 4.11
N VAL A 584 36.26 -9.65 5.28
CA VAL A 584 37.50 -9.06 5.84
C VAL A 584 38.73 -9.50 5.03
N SER A 585 38.82 -10.78 4.66
CA SER A 585 39.91 -11.31 3.83
C SER A 585 40.00 -10.58 2.48
N ALA A 586 38.86 -10.33 1.82
CA ALA A 586 38.78 -9.64 0.54
C ALA A 586 39.18 -8.15 0.62
N LYS A 587 38.94 -7.47 1.75
CA LYS A 587 39.35 -6.08 1.96
C LYS A 587 40.87 -5.95 2.15
N GLY A 588 41.49 -6.88 2.89
CA GLY A 588 42.94 -6.87 3.12
C GLY A 588 43.79 -7.08 1.86
N LYS A 589 43.24 -7.65 0.78
CA LYS A 589 43.94 -7.81 -0.51
C LYS A 589 43.98 -6.54 -1.37
N ASN A 590 43.21 -5.51 -1.02
CA ASN A 590 43.05 -4.29 -1.83
C ASN A 590 43.70 -3.03 -1.22
N GLU A 591 44.35 -3.13 -0.05
CA GLU A 591 45.15 -2.05 0.52
C GLU A 591 46.62 -2.18 0.06
N PRO A 592 47.26 -1.12 -0.46
CA PRO A 592 48.68 -1.15 -0.78
C PRO A 592 49.49 -1.21 0.52
N HIS A 593 50.37 -2.21 0.64
CA HIS A 593 51.27 -2.35 1.78
C HIS A 593 52.24 -1.15 1.87
N ASP A 594 52.07 -0.30 2.88
CA ASP A 594 53.18 0.45 3.44
C ASP A 594 54.05 -0.53 4.23
N THR A 595 55.14 -0.99 3.62
CA THR A 595 56.16 -1.83 4.27
C THR A 595 56.90 -1.06 5.36
N PRO A 596 56.98 -1.56 6.61
CA PRO A 596 58.10 -1.24 7.48
C PRO A 596 59.23 -2.25 7.17
N ASN A 597 60.36 -1.73 6.68
CA ASN A 597 61.62 -2.48 6.69
C ASN A 597 62.04 -2.76 8.13
N SER A 598 62.12 -4.03 8.52
CA SER A 598 63.01 -4.48 9.60
C SER A 598 63.38 -5.94 9.33
N GLY A 599 64.68 -6.18 9.18
CA GLY A 599 65.25 -7.44 8.72
C GLY A 599 65.21 -8.60 9.72
N ASP A 600 65.65 -9.74 9.18
CA ASP A 600 66.08 -10.97 9.82
C ASP A 600 65.13 -11.62 10.85
N THR A 601 64.50 -12.72 10.46
CA THR A 601 64.86 -14.08 10.95
C THR A 601 64.23 -15.13 10.03
N CYS A 602 65.07 -16.05 9.56
CA CYS A 602 64.69 -17.26 8.82
C CYS A 602 63.99 -18.24 9.78
N CYS A 603 62.75 -18.68 9.50
CA CYS A 603 62.18 -19.94 9.98
C CYS A 603 60.81 -20.25 9.34
N GLU A 604 60.76 -21.40 8.67
CA GLU A 604 59.61 -22.29 8.38
C GLU A 604 58.32 -21.74 7.73
N LEU A 605 58.02 -22.31 6.56
CA LEU A 605 56.79 -22.19 5.79
C LEU A 605 55.58 -22.73 6.57
N SER A 606 55.00 -21.92 7.46
CA SER A 606 53.62 -22.09 7.89
C SER A 606 52.73 -21.14 7.07
N PRO A 607 51.65 -21.62 6.43
CA PRO A 607 50.76 -20.77 5.62
C PRO A 607 49.89 -19.80 6.46
N PHE A 608 50.08 -19.76 7.78
CA PHE A 608 49.30 -18.95 8.70
C PHE A 608 50.17 -17.84 9.31
N ASN A 609 49.93 -16.60 8.92
CA ASN A 609 50.53 -15.43 9.57
C ASN A 609 49.46 -14.75 10.47
N PRO A 610 49.50 -14.92 11.81
CA PRO A 610 48.51 -14.34 12.71
C PRO A 610 48.50 -12.81 12.72
N TYR A 611 49.56 -12.15 12.23
CA TYR A 611 49.64 -10.69 12.12
C TYR A 611 49.01 -10.15 10.83
N ASP A 612 48.82 -11.00 9.81
CA ASP A 612 48.10 -10.63 8.60
C ASP A 612 46.61 -10.94 8.76
N ARG A 613 45.81 -9.87 8.81
CA ARG A 613 44.36 -9.93 9.01
C ARG A 613 43.64 -10.75 7.93
N SER A 614 44.18 -10.79 6.70
CA SER A 614 43.55 -11.50 5.58
C SER A 614 43.74 -13.02 5.68
N THR A 615 44.95 -13.47 5.96
CA THR A 615 45.27 -14.90 6.17
C THR A 615 44.64 -15.43 7.45
N ALA A 616 44.69 -14.66 8.56
CA ALA A 616 44.00 -15.01 9.80
C ALA A 616 42.48 -15.18 9.61
N ALA A 617 41.83 -14.25 8.90
CA ALA A 617 40.40 -14.35 8.62
C ALA A 617 40.03 -15.59 7.79
N THR A 618 40.88 -15.99 6.84
CA THR A 618 40.64 -17.15 5.98
C THR A 618 40.76 -18.45 6.78
N ALA A 619 41.83 -18.60 7.57
CA ALA A 619 42.03 -19.77 8.41
C ALA A 619 40.94 -19.92 9.48
N LEU A 620 40.48 -18.82 10.09
CA LEU A 620 39.34 -18.83 11.01
C LEU A 620 38.03 -19.23 10.32
N ALA A 621 37.80 -18.76 9.08
CA ALA A 621 36.61 -19.12 8.32
C ALA A 621 36.55 -20.63 8.01
N GLU A 622 37.67 -21.22 7.60
CA GLU A 622 37.80 -22.66 7.38
C GLU A 622 37.57 -23.43 8.68
N ALA A 623 38.18 -22.98 9.78
CA ALA A 623 38.02 -23.59 11.09
C ALA A 623 36.54 -23.66 11.54
N ILE A 624 35.78 -22.59 11.38
CA ILE A 624 34.36 -22.55 11.80
C ILE A 624 33.49 -23.58 11.05
N CYS A 625 33.87 -24.00 9.86
CA CYS A 625 33.15 -25.04 9.11
C CYS A 625 33.30 -26.44 9.75
N SER A 626 34.26 -26.62 10.65
CA SER A 626 34.57 -27.85 11.38
C SER A 626 34.32 -27.71 12.90
N ILE A 627 33.47 -26.76 13.31
CA ILE A 627 33.28 -26.41 14.74
C ILE A 627 32.70 -27.56 15.60
N ASP A 628 31.98 -28.48 14.96
CA ASP A 628 31.38 -29.66 15.58
C ASP A 628 32.21 -30.94 15.35
N GLU A 629 33.33 -30.86 14.65
CA GLU A 629 34.22 -32.00 14.45
C GLU A 629 34.92 -32.39 15.77
N ASP A 630 35.21 -33.69 15.92
CA ASP A 630 35.74 -34.31 17.14
C ASP A 630 34.87 -34.25 18.41
N ASN A 631 33.64 -33.72 18.35
CA ASN A 631 32.74 -33.55 19.51
C ASN A 631 33.34 -32.73 20.69
N LYS A 632 34.39 -31.94 20.45
CA LYS A 632 35.07 -31.17 21.50
C LYS A 632 34.24 -30.01 22.05
N HIS A 633 33.34 -29.47 21.23
CA HIS A 633 32.49 -28.32 21.57
C HIS A 633 31.02 -28.68 21.76
N THR A 634 30.63 -29.97 21.70
CA THR A 634 29.22 -30.40 21.74
C THR A 634 28.48 -29.91 22.98
N SER A 635 29.09 -29.98 24.17
CA SER A 635 28.48 -29.50 25.41
C SER A 635 28.23 -27.98 25.41
N GLN A 636 29.14 -27.21 24.81
CA GLN A 636 29.00 -25.75 24.68
C GLN A 636 27.88 -25.42 23.67
N ILE A 637 27.82 -26.15 22.56
CA ILE A 637 26.76 -26.01 21.55
C ILE A 637 25.40 -26.33 22.18
N ASP A 638 25.25 -27.46 22.88
CA ASP A 638 23.99 -27.85 23.52
C ASP A 638 23.53 -26.82 24.56
N SER A 639 24.46 -26.31 25.37
CA SER A 639 24.19 -25.27 26.36
C SER A 639 23.71 -23.98 25.71
N PHE A 640 24.35 -23.56 24.61
CA PHE A 640 23.93 -22.40 23.82
C PHE A 640 22.53 -22.59 23.22
N LEU A 641 22.26 -23.73 22.58
CA LEU A 641 20.96 -24.01 21.97
C LEU A 641 19.83 -24.04 23.00
N LEU A 642 20.08 -24.62 24.18
CA LEU A 642 19.14 -24.61 25.30
C LEU A 642 18.87 -23.19 25.81
N LEU A 643 19.91 -22.38 25.98
CA LEU A 643 19.78 -20.97 26.39
C LEU A 643 18.82 -20.20 25.47
N VAL A 644 19.02 -20.30 24.16
CA VAL A 644 18.18 -19.59 23.18
C VAL A 644 16.76 -20.16 23.18
N LYS A 645 16.61 -21.48 23.25
CA LYS A 645 15.30 -22.15 23.28
C LYS A 645 14.48 -21.75 24.51
N ASP A 646 15.11 -21.64 25.68
CA ASP A 646 14.45 -21.20 26.91
C ASP A 646 14.11 -19.71 26.90
N SER A 647 14.93 -18.88 26.23
CA SER A 647 14.59 -17.48 25.97
C SER A 647 13.32 -17.35 25.11
N LEU A 648 13.25 -18.10 23.99
CA LEU A 648 12.09 -18.09 23.10
C LEU A 648 10.82 -18.62 23.77
N ARG A 649 10.93 -19.63 24.64
CA ARG A 649 9.79 -20.16 25.41
C ARG A 649 9.20 -19.14 26.38
N ARG A 650 10.04 -18.34 27.05
CA ARG A 650 9.59 -17.29 27.98
C ARG A 650 8.77 -16.21 27.27
N GLU A 651 9.09 -15.88 26.03
CA GLU A 651 8.30 -14.92 25.23
C GLU A 651 6.95 -15.49 24.75
N HIS A 652 6.88 -16.78 24.39
CA HIS A 652 5.65 -17.42 23.92
C HIS A 652 4.59 -17.61 25.01
N GLN A 653 4.97 -17.61 26.29
CA GLN A 653 4.05 -17.73 27.43
C GLN A 653 3.16 -16.49 27.65
N ASN A 654 3.17 -15.50 26.76
CA ASN A 654 2.19 -14.41 26.73
C ASN A 654 1.00 -14.80 25.81
N PRO A 655 -0.10 -15.36 26.35
CA PRO A 655 -1.23 -15.90 25.57
C PRO A 655 -2.06 -14.83 24.82
N ARG A 656 -1.69 -13.55 24.89
CA ARG A 656 -2.42 -12.47 24.21
C ARG A 656 -2.12 -12.38 22.71
N ASN A 657 -1.16 -13.12 22.16
CA ASN A 657 -0.63 -12.87 20.82
C ASN A 657 -1.51 -13.33 19.63
N GLY A 658 -2.49 -14.21 19.80
CA GLY A 658 -3.31 -14.72 18.68
C GLY A 658 -4.34 -13.71 18.17
N GLU A 659 -5.14 -13.13 19.08
CA GLU A 659 -6.18 -12.15 18.74
C GLU A 659 -5.62 -10.75 18.45
N LEU A 660 -4.44 -10.42 19.00
CA LEU A 660 -3.77 -9.14 18.79
C LEU A 660 -3.10 -9.00 17.40
N GLN A 661 -2.82 -10.10 16.68
CA GLN A 661 -2.05 -10.08 15.42
C GLN A 661 -2.70 -9.25 14.31
N ASN A 662 -4.03 -9.22 14.25
CA ASN A 662 -4.77 -8.45 13.26
C ASN A 662 -5.13 -7.03 13.75
N MET A 663 -4.69 -6.64 14.95
CA MET A 663 -4.89 -5.27 15.42
C MET A 663 -3.99 -4.30 14.65
N ALA A 664 -4.58 -3.17 14.24
CA ALA A 664 -3.88 -2.13 13.49
C ALA A 664 -2.57 -1.68 14.16
N CYS A 665 -2.55 -1.53 15.49
CA CYS A 665 -1.36 -1.12 16.25
C CYS A 665 -0.20 -2.11 16.15
N VAL A 666 -0.47 -3.42 16.12
CA VAL A 666 0.57 -4.46 15.98
C VAL A 666 1.14 -4.46 14.57
N ILE A 667 0.27 -4.33 13.57
CA ILE A 667 0.67 -4.22 12.16
C ILE A 667 1.54 -2.98 11.93
N GLU A 668 1.16 -1.84 12.52
CA GLU A 668 1.96 -0.60 12.48
C GLU A 668 3.33 -0.80 13.12
N THR A 669 3.40 -1.46 14.28
CA THR A 669 4.67 -1.72 14.98
C THR A 669 5.64 -2.55 14.11
N TYR A 670 5.18 -3.65 13.51
CA TYR A 670 6.01 -4.45 12.60
C TYR A 670 6.41 -3.67 11.34
N THR A 671 5.51 -2.83 10.84
CA THR A 671 5.80 -1.97 9.70
C THR A 671 6.93 -0.99 10.03
N ASP A 672 6.86 -0.36 11.20
CA ASP A 672 7.88 0.58 11.66
C ASP A 672 9.24 -0.12 11.85
N GLU A 673 9.26 -1.32 12.46
CA GLU A 673 10.47 -2.14 12.61
C GLU A 673 11.17 -2.39 11.26
N LEU A 674 10.40 -2.78 10.23
CA LEU A 674 10.92 -2.96 8.88
C LEU A 674 11.39 -1.64 8.24
N LEU A 675 10.70 -0.53 8.50
CA LEU A 675 11.04 0.78 7.95
C LEU A 675 12.32 1.39 8.57
N PHE A 676 12.71 0.96 9.77
CA PHE A 676 13.98 1.38 10.39
C PHE A 676 15.22 0.82 9.67
N THR A 677 15.10 -0.27 8.91
CA THR A 677 16.23 -0.88 8.21
C THR A 677 16.21 -0.59 6.71
N ASN A 678 17.38 -0.41 6.10
CA ASN A 678 17.49 -0.26 4.63
C ASN A 678 16.95 -1.49 3.88
N ILE A 679 17.18 -2.68 4.43
CA ILE A 679 16.75 -3.96 3.88
C ILE A 679 15.23 -4.08 3.96
N GLY A 680 14.62 -3.75 5.10
CA GLY A 680 13.16 -3.78 5.28
C GLY A 680 12.45 -2.76 4.39
N ARG A 681 12.93 -1.51 4.31
CA ARG A 681 12.41 -0.50 3.36
C ARG A 681 12.42 -0.97 1.91
N ARG A 682 13.52 -1.57 1.47
CA ARG A 682 13.65 -2.13 0.11
C ARG A 682 12.70 -3.31 -0.08
N SER A 683 12.57 -4.17 0.93
CA SER A 683 11.73 -5.37 0.89
C SER A 683 10.25 -5.03 0.79
N LEU A 684 9.76 -4.07 1.60
CA LEU A 684 8.39 -3.57 1.53
C LEU A 684 8.06 -3.01 0.15
N LYS A 685 8.96 -2.22 -0.44
CA LYS A 685 8.77 -1.66 -1.78
C LYS A 685 8.66 -2.75 -2.86
N ILE A 686 9.56 -3.74 -2.83
CA ILE A 686 9.57 -4.83 -3.82
C ILE A 686 8.35 -5.72 -3.66
N ALA A 687 7.97 -6.05 -2.43
CA ALA A 687 6.79 -6.85 -2.12
C ALA A 687 5.50 -6.14 -2.56
N TYR A 688 5.37 -4.83 -2.28
CA TYR A 688 4.24 -4.01 -2.73
C TYR A 688 4.10 -4.03 -4.25
N GLU A 689 5.17 -3.69 -4.97
CA GLU A 689 5.14 -3.58 -6.43
C GLU A 689 4.85 -4.93 -7.09
N TYR A 690 5.38 -6.03 -6.52
CA TYR A 690 5.06 -7.38 -6.98
C TYR A 690 3.59 -7.76 -6.70
N LEU A 691 3.08 -7.48 -5.50
CA LEU A 691 1.69 -7.77 -5.14
C LEU A 691 0.72 -7.00 -6.04
N VAL A 692 0.98 -5.72 -6.33
CA VAL A 692 0.13 -4.93 -7.24
C VAL A 692 0.13 -5.53 -8.64
N ARG A 693 1.28 -5.97 -9.17
CA ARG A 693 1.39 -6.66 -10.48
C ARG A 693 0.73 -8.02 -10.52
N ALA A 694 0.79 -8.76 -9.42
CA ALA A 694 0.19 -10.08 -9.28
C ALA A 694 -1.28 -10.02 -8.81
N SER A 695 -1.82 -8.82 -8.57
CA SER A 695 -3.11 -8.65 -7.89
C SER A 695 -4.27 -9.35 -8.59
N ASP A 696 -4.36 -9.30 -9.92
CA ASP A 696 -5.43 -9.99 -10.67
C ASP A 696 -5.34 -11.52 -10.54
N TRP A 697 -4.13 -12.07 -10.49
CA TRP A 697 -3.91 -13.49 -10.23
C TRP A 697 -4.23 -13.86 -8.78
N VAL A 698 -3.88 -13.01 -7.81
CA VAL A 698 -4.24 -13.24 -6.40
C VAL A 698 -5.76 -13.20 -6.24
N LEU A 699 -6.42 -12.16 -6.77
CA LEU A 699 -7.87 -11.98 -6.68
C LEU A 699 -8.63 -13.15 -7.34
N SER A 700 -8.20 -13.61 -8.52
CA SER A 700 -8.83 -14.76 -9.19
C SER A 700 -8.66 -16.06 -8.41
N ASN A 701 -7.54 -16.26 -7.71
CA ASN A 701 -7.33 -17.43 -6.86
C ASN A 701 -8.05 -17.35 -5.51
N LEU A 702 -8.18 -16.15 -4.92
CA LEU A 702 -8.97 -15.97 -3.70
C LEU A 702 -10.46 -16.22 -3.91
N ARG A 703 -10.97 -15.97 -5.13
CA ARG A 703 -12.35 -16.28 -5.51
C ARG A 703 -12.60 -17.78 -5.70
N ARG A 704 -11.55 -18.58 -5.87
CA ARG A 704 -11.62 -20.03 -6.08
C ARG A 704 -11.43 -20.76 -4.75
N GLY A 705 -12.14 -21.88 -4.57
CA GLY A 705 -11.89 -22.79 -3.44
C GLY A 705 -10.47 -23.36 -3.50
N GLU A 706 -9.89 -23.72 -2.35
CA GLU A 706 -8.47 -24.09 -2.22
C GLU A 706 -8.00 -25.14 -3.22
N GLU A 707 -8.84 -26.13 -3.53
CA GLU A 707 -8.56 -27.23 -4.46
C GLU A 707 -8.51 -26.81 -5.94
N SER A 708 -9.04 -25.63 -6.27
CA SER A 708 -9.20 -25.11 -7.64
C SER A 708 -8.28 -23.92 -7.95
N ARG A 709 -7.40 -23.56 -7.01
CA ARG A 709 -6.42 -22.48 -7.16
C ARG A 709 -5.40 -22.85 -8.23
N GLN A 710 -5.13 -21.92 -9.14
CA GLN A 710 -4.01 -22.02 -10.07
C GLN A 710 -2.70 -22.02 -9.30
N VAL A 711 -1.86 -23.01 -9.57
CA VAL A 711 -0.61 -23.23 -8.86
C VAL A 711 0.49 -22.28 -9.35
N ASP A 712 0.35 -21.72 -10.56
CA ASP A 712 1.37 -20.88 -11.19
C ASP A 712 0.87 -19.52 -11.63
N LEU A 713 1.73 -18.53 -11.41
CA LEU A 713 1.68 -17.25 -12.08
C LEU A 713 2.53 -17.32 -13.36
N ILE A 714 1.88 -17.57 -14.50
CA ILE A 714 2.52 -17.62 -15.81
C ILE A 714 2.48 -16.21 -16.40
N ASN A 715 3.65 -15.55 -16.48
CA ASN A 715 3.87 -14.19 -16.98
C ASN A 715 3.39 -13.05 -16.06
N LEU A 716 4.29 -12.54 -15.21
CA LEU A 716 4.07 -11.28 -14.50
C LEU A 716 4.05 -10.10 -15.50
N PRO A 717 3.06 -9.20 -15.45
CA PRO A 717 3.08 -7.97 -16.24
C PRO A 717 4.36 -7.17 -15.98
N LYS A 718 5.04 -6.74 -17.06
CA LYS A 718 6.27 -5.93 -16.95
C LYS A 718 6.02 -4.55 -16.34
N VAL A 719 4.79 -4.03 -16.44
CA VAL A 719 4.37 -2.69 -16.00
C VAL A 719 3.12 -2.81 -15.13
N SER A 720 3.07 -2.04 -14.04
CA SER A 720 1.89 -1.86 -13.19
C SER A 720 1.53 -0.38 -13.07
N PRO A 721 0.23 -0.05 -12.99
CA PRO A 721 -0.92 -0.92 -13.27
C PRO A 721 -1.06 -1.23 -14.78
N ILE A 722 -1.79 -2.28 -15.15
CA ILE A 722 -2.24 -2.46 -16.53
C ILE A 722 -3.27 -1.35 -16.79
N VAL A 723 -2.83 -0.24 -17.37
CA VAL A 723 -3.72 0.88 -17.71
C VAL A 723 -4.63 0.42 -18.84
N LYS A 724 -5.93 0.31 -18.54
CA LYS A 724 -6.95 0.02 -19.55
C LYS A 724 -6.98 1.18 -20.57
N PRO A 725 -7.08 0.91 -21.88
CA PRO A 725 -7.19 1.96 -22.89
C PRO A 725 -8.36 2.90 -22.60
N LEU A 726 -8.24 4.19 -22.97
CA LEU A 726 -9.29 5.18 -22.75
C LEU A 726 -10.64 4.75 -23.35
N THR A 727 -10.62 4.17 -24.55
CA THR A 727 -11.80 3.62 -25.22
C THR A 727 -12.45 2.51 -24.41
N HIS A 728 -11.66 1.67 -23.73
CA HIS A 728 -12.18 0.63 -22.84
C HIS A 728 -12.86 1.25 -21.61
N ILE A 729 -12.19 2.19 -20.93
CA ILE A 729 -12.72 2.90 -19.75
C ILE A 729 -14.02 3.63 -20.08
N MET A 730 -14.13 4.19 -21.29
CA MET A 730 -15.32 4.90 -21.74
C MET A 730 -16.54 4.00 -21.83
N PHE A 731 -16.43 2.75 -22.28
CA PHE A 731 -17.58 1.85 -22.49
C PHE A 731 -17.76 0.78 -21.40
N HIS A 732 -16.83 0.68 -20.45
CA HIS A 732 -16.86 -0.34 -19.41
C HIS A 732 -16.67 0.24 -18.01
N ILE A 733 -17.43 -0.30 -17.06
CA ILE A 733 -17.15 -0.23 -15.63
C ILE A 733 -16.25 -1.44 -15.33
N GLU A 734 -14.96 -1.19 -15.19
CA GLU A 734 -13.92 -2.22 -15.19
C GLU A 734 -13.95 -3.11 -16.43
N ASP A 735 -14.49 -4.33 -16.33
CA ASP A 735 -14.56 -5.30 -17.43
C ASP A 735 -16.02 -5.53 -17.89
N THR A 736 -16.95 -4.76 -17.34
CA THR A 736 -18.38 -4.90 -17.55
C THR A 736 -18.92 -3.74 -18.39
N CYS A 737 -19.65 -4.03 -19.47
CA CYS A 737 -20.23 -3.00 -20.34
C CYS A 737 -21.31 -2.19 -19.60
N PHE A 738 -21.37 -0.87 -19.86
CA PHE A 738 -22.41 0.01 -19.29
C PHE A 738 -23.84 -0.45 -19.60
N ASP A 739 -24.09 -1.02 -20.78
CA ASP A 739 -25.44 -1.36 -21.25
C ASP A 739 -25.97 -2.69 -20.66
N GLN A 740 -25.19 -3.39 -19.83
CA GLN A 740 -25.48 -4.77 -19.37
C GLN A 740 -26.77 -4.89 -18.54
N PHE A 741 -27.17 -3.86 -17.79
CA PHE A 741 -28.40 -3.90 -16.99
C PHE A 741 -29.66 -3.90 -17.86
N MET A 742 -29.68 -3.19 -18.99
CA MET A 742 -30.84 -3.23 -19.89
C MET A 742 -31.00 -4.60 -20.54
N THR A 743 -29.90 -5.31 -20.78
CA THR A 743 -29.92 -6.66 -21.36
C THR A 743 -30.39 -7.74 -20.36
N ASN A 744 -30.16 -7.52 -19.05
CA ASN A 744 -30.41 -8.52 -18.00
C ASN A 744 -31.47 -8.09 -16.96
N TYR A 745 -32.27 -7.06 -17.25
CA TYR A 745 -33.24 -6.49 -16.32
C TYR A 745 -34.25 -7.53 -15.77
N GLU A 746 -34.76 -8.41 -16.63
CA GLU A 746 -35.69 -9.49 -16.27
C GLU A 746 -35.00 -10.70 -15.62
N ALA A 747 -33.72 -10.90 -15.88
CA ALA A 747 -32.93 -11.99 -15.31
C ALA A 747 -32.37 -11.66 -13.91
N THR A 748 -32.52 -10.42 -13.46
CA THR A 748 -32.06 -9.96 -12.15
C THR A 748 -32.95 -10.54 -11.06
N ASN A 749 -32.35 -11.14 -10.02
CA ASN A 749 -33.10 -11.73 -8.92
C ASN A 749 -33.56 -10.65 -7.91
N TRP A 750 -34.57 -9.86 -8.28
CA TRP A 750 -35.08 -8.77 -7.44
C TRP A 750 -35.68 -9.28 -6.14
N SER A 751 -36.31 -10.44 -6.18
CA SER A 751 -36.87 -11.09 -5.00
C SER A 751 -35.85 -11.21 -3.86
N ARG A 752 -34.61 -11.65 -4.18
CA ARG A 752 -33.53 -11.79 -3.22
C ARG A 752 -33.07 -10.44 -2.70
N ILE A 753 -32.91 -9.44 -3.56
CA ILE A 753 -32.42 -8.12 -3.18
C ILE A 753 -33.40 -7.44 -2.21
N LEU A 754 -34.71 -7.58 -2.46
CA LEU A 754 -35.78 -7.07 -1.58
C LEU A 754 -35.88 -7.81 -0.23
N THR A 755 -35.12 -8.91 -0.03
CA THR A 755 -34.99 -9.55 1.29
C THR A 755 -33.87 -8.98 2.17
N MET A 756 -33.09 -8.02 1.66
CA MET A 756 -31.99 -7.42 2.43
C MET A 756 -32.48 -6.33 3.40
N PRO A 757 -31.91 -6.22 4.61
CA PRO A 757 -32.29 -5.18 5.57
C PRO A 757 -31.73 -3.80 5.16
N LEU A 758 -32.61 -2.80 4.99
CA LEU A 758 -32.26 -1.45 4.55
C LEU A 758 -32.55 -0.36 5.58
N SER A 759 -33.11 -0.70 6.76
CA SER A 759 -33.55 0.25 7.78
C SER A 759 -34.58 1.29 7.28
N ILE A 760 -35.44 0.93 6.32
CA ILE A 760 -36.44 1.86 5.76
C ILE A 760 -37.73 1.88 6.59
N THR A 761 -38.42 3.02 6.65
CA THR A 761 -39.74 3.12 7.29
C THR A 761 -40.86 2.68 6.35
N LEU A 762 -41.96 2.19 6.92
CA LEU A 762 -43.13 1.75 6.17
C LEU A 762 -43.76 2.88 5.33
N GLU A 763 -43.80 4.11 5.87
CA GLU A 763 -44.29 5.29 5.16
C GLU A 763 -43.43 5.65 3.95
N ARG A 764 -42.11 5.50 4.08
CA ARG A 764 -41.18 5.70 2.97
C ARG A 764 -41.37 4.64 1.88
N VAL A 765 -41.63 3.39 2.24
CA VAL A 765 -41.96 2.33 1.26
C VAL A 765 -43.20 2.71 0.46
N ARG A 766 -44.30 3.07 1.14
CA ARG A 766 -45.55 3.48 0.48
C ARG A 766 -45.34 4.67 -0.44
N SER A 767 -44.71 5.74 0.06
CA SER A 767 -44.50 6.96 -0.72
C SER A 767 -43.69 6.70 -1.99
N GLN A 768 -42.61 5.90 -1.92
CA GLN A 768 -41.80 5.60 -3.10
C GLN A 768 -42.53 4.73 -4.13
N VAL A 769 -43.22 3.67 -3.68
CA VAL A 769 -43.95 2.78 -4.57
C VAL A 769 -45.06 3.53 -5.31
N LEU A 770 -45.79 4.42 -4.65
CA LEU A 770 -46.87 5.20 -5.27
C LEU A 770 -46.40 6.18 -6.36
N LEU A 771 -45.09 6.44 -6.49
CA LEU A 771 -44.50 7.33 -7.50
C LEU A 771 -44.13 6.61 -8.81
N ARG A 772 -44.45 5.32 -8.92
CA ARG A 772 -44.21 4.49 -10.10
C ARG A 772 -45.04 4.96 -11.32
N PRO A 773 -44.46 5.02 -12.53
CA PRO A 773 -45.18 5.47 -13.73
C PRO A 773 -46.35 4.57 -14.12
N GLU A 774 -46.25 3.27 -13.82
CA GLU A 774 -47.28 2.27 -14.08
C GLU A 774 -48.61 2.63 -13.39
N PHE A 775 -48.58 3.36 -12.27
CA PHE A 775 -49.79 3.78 -11.55
C PHE A 775 -50.44 5.04 -12.09
N LYS A 776 -49.73 5.81 -12.92
CA LYS A 776 -50.25 6.99 -13.62
C LYS A 776 -50.91 6.59 -14.94
N ASN A 777 -50.27 5.70 -15.69
CA ASN A 777 -50.70 5.29 -17.02
C ASN A 777 -51.16 3.83 -17.05
N ILE A 778 -52.07 3.46 -16.15
CA ILE A 778 -52.58 2.08 -16.02
C ILE A 778 -53.19 1.59 -17.35
N GLY A 779 -53.76 2.48 -18.16
CA GLY A 779 -54.37 2.16 -19.45
C GLY A 779 -53.42 1.50 -20.46
N ASP A 780 -52.14 1.84 -20.40
CA ASP A 780 -51.11 1.42 -21.37
C ASP A 780 -50.48 0.06 -21.03
N LEU A 781 -50.81 -0.50 -19.87
CA LEU A 781 -50.27 -1.77 -19.38
C LEU A 781 -51.02 -2.99 -19.97
N SER A 782 -50.38 -4.17 -19.91
CA SER A 782 -51.02 -5.45 -20.22
C SER A 782 -52.15 -5.76 -19.22
N HIS A 783 -53.08 -6.67 -19.57
CA HIS A 783 -54.19 -7.03 -18.68
C HIS A 783 -53.71 -7.57 -17.32
N GLU A 784 -52.71 -8.45 -17.32
CA GLU A 784 -52.13 -9.00 -16.09
C GLU A 784 -51.45 -7.91 -15.25
N ASP A 785 -50.65 -7.04 -15.87
CA ASP A 785 -49.92 -5.99 -15.14
C ASP A 785 -50.88 -4.92 -14.59
N LYS A 786 -52.02 -4.69 -15.23
CA LYS A 786 -53.10 -3.82 -14.72
C LYS A 786 -53.64 -4.33 -13.39
N GLU A 787 -53.98 -5.62 -13.30
CA GLU A 787 -54.50 -6.21 -12.07
C GLU A 787 -53.47 -6.18 -10.93
N VAL A 788 -52.22 -6.51 -11.27
CA VAL A 788 -51.09 -6.46 -10.32
C VAL A 788 -50.87 -5.03 -9.83
N ALA A 789 -50.81 -4.06 -10.73
CA ALA A 789 -50.61 -2.65 -10.39
C ALA A 789 -51.74 -2.11 -9.49
N GLN A 790 -53.01 -2.43 -9.80
CA GLN A 790 -54.14 -2.05 -8.95
C GLN A 790 -54.07 -2.69 -7.57
N SER A 791 -53.65 -3.95 -7.48
CA SER A 791 -53.50 -4.67 -6.22
C SER A 791 -52.40 -4.06 -5.34
N ILE A 792 -51.22 -3.78 -5.91
CA ILE A 792 -50.13 -3.09 -5.20
C ILE A 792 -50.60 -1.71 -4.74
N LYS A 793 -51.27 -0.94 -5.63
CA LYS A 793 -51.80 0.39 -5.29
C LYS A 793 -52.74 0.34 -4.10
N ARG A 794 -53.66 -0.64 -4.05
CA ARG A 794 -54.57 -0.85 -2.89
C ARG A 794 -53.79 -1.20 -1.62
N ILE A 795 -52.81 -2.10 -1.69
CA ILE A 795 -51.97 -2.49 -0.54
C ILE A 795 -51.22 -1.27 0.03
N CYS A 796 -50.67 -0.42 -0.84
CA CYS A 796 -49.92 0.76 -0.42
C CYS A 796 -50.80 1.95 0.00
N SER A 797 -52.02 2.07 -0.52
CA SER A 797 -52.97 3.13 -0.14
C SER A 797 -53.79 2.80 1.11
N PHE A 798 -53.87 1.53 1.50
CA PHE A 798 -54.59 1.12 2.70
C PHE A 798 -53.81 1.54 3.96
N VAL A 799 -54.21 2.67 4.54
CA VAL A 799 -53.88 3.03 5.91
C VAL A 799 -54.85 2.25 6.78
N ARG A 800 -54.37 1.31 7.61
CA ARG A 800 -55.18 0.84 8.75
C ARG A 800 -55.48 2.10 9.56
N SER A 801 -56.70 2.61 9.41
CA SER A 801 -57.25 3.58 10.35
C SER A 801 -57.02 2.99 11.73
N ALA A 802 -56.21 3.67 12.53
CA ALA A 802 -56.09 3.36 13.94
C ALA A 802 -57.51 3.23 14.48
N ARG A 803 -57.87 2.03 14.93
CA ARG A 803 -59.12 1.79 15.62
C ARG A 803 -59.26 2.88 16.68
N PHE A 804 -60.36 3.61 16.63
CA PHE A 804 -60.82 4.42 17.74
C PHE A 804 -60.90 3.52 18.99
N LYS A 805 -60.07 3.87 19.98
CA LYS A 805 -60.00 3.39 21.38
C LYS A 805 -59.71 1.92 21.61
#